data_AF-A0A7M2WY29-F1
#
_entry.id   AF-A0A7M2WY29-F1
#
_cell.length_a   1.000
_cell.length_b   1.000
_cell.length_c   1.000
_cell.angle_alpha   90.00
_cell.angle_beta   90.00
_cell.angle_gamma   90.00
#
_symmetry.space_group_name_H-M   'P 1'
#
loop_
_entity.id
_entity.type
_entity.pdbx_description
1 polymer ?
#
loop_
_entity_poly.entity_id
_entity_poly.type
_entity_poly.pdbx_seq_one_letter_code
_entity_poly.pdbx_strand_id
1 'polypeptide(L)'
;MNRFEFDFHPLEPRCLFSAALDLIGVNALRADPVFAGIDGSGVTVAVIDTGVDFTHPLLSAAKITEKDIVYGGTTERLTDEHGTHVAGIVGARNDNIGVATGVGLIGIQVFTESRNGGVQAYDADIEKALKWVYDNAVKYNIVAVNMSLGSGNYVSAAAANDNILYDDVKRLEGAGITVVSAAGNSYADLEKQGSASPAVFSTLDVGAVYETNEGRRAGAGGTDFTTDADRLTYFSQRPNTGNQIFAPGAYITSTVPGGKTQDLAGTSMAAPMVTGVVALMQEAAVQFGGRRLSTAEIQSIIRQTADTIVDGDDENTSVKTTGATYQRVNAYSAVRAVRNLFTGGVNTGEVDPNGTIAGAVNGPELDDSPSAAIESNIGSDGSTSVGGDDVDLYRISVTSPGELKIDVDTSTFQAVLRVFSAAGTPVDLSTAGGNSGFSRVVSLQSGTYYVGLSSAPNSVYNPNIPGSGPDGATGTYAIAFSLDTADADGVIDGATDISVGTGAQAITANIGQDPGKSVGASDVDFYRVTVPDDGTLLVDIDTNGSSYPDTYVRVFDEDGNQKSFSDDDLAEDISGQQIEFRSGLINVVDGSGAAQGHKTDSFIGGAVTKGTTYYIAVANFENRAFSPTNLDDRISTGSTGGYSLFVSFRNGDANGAIPQAVVTTSLPLVANPGEIGSDGTTAGLVSVGDRDVDFIKLNSPTAGILKIDIDSNANGGSITDPVDAVVRLFDSSGNLLALNDNGPDGADPLLYYEISADTDYYLAVSGAGNDNFDPFLLGSGGSGDTGEYSFSASVLSESVGANLSDDSASDGGVGRLFLDQALSGTLGDDSGFAKGASDVDLYHFTAPFTGEFTFTAGPDDAFGADTFLRVFNSAGTQLAKDDNGGGNTGGSEIVVNLTGGQSYLVGVSGAGPDADAYDPVTGTGAGEGDTGGYTLNVTAGERFVVFGPDNKAVYTDSDGTPVSITLTGSGSGTVFFDNSGNIDASRILLENTTDGTLVTIRGATSVGQISVAGSLKSLAGKEVNLNGDLSISGTVRVLQFANISGADVTVAGSAAALSLTAGVVTDSSITSASPIKSLKVAAWNDTAGDDVIAAPSVISASSSAGFAASINAGFVGKIKVAGRLDGDVRSTGNIDSISADTFGDVRIFAGVVSAVNDLPDAPDDFASLSAVLKSVVVRSKAGGAFGRSLIAAPVIRKAVIGDVVSVAGAPVFGLAADVAKSIKGSVNGVALKLKDLDDVTDLVDRGEFVVRLV
;
A
#
# COMPACT_ATOMS: atom_id res chain seq x y z
N MET A 1 -43.58 51.11 -9.74
CA MET A 1 -42.53 52.16 -9.71
C MET A 1 -41.32 51.51 -9.07
N ASN A 2 -40.16 51.30 -9.67
CA ASN A 2 -39.61 51.64 -10.98
C ASN A 2 -38.74 50.47 -11.46
N ARG A 3 -38.74 50.24 -12.78
CA ARG A 3 -37.79 49.38 -13.49
C ARG A 3 -36.38 49.96 -13.41
N PHE A 4 -35.38 49.10 -13.28
CA PHE A 4 -34.07 49.28 -13.89
C PHE A 4 -33.73 48.00 -14.65
N GLU A 5 -33.79 48.08 -15.98
CA GLU A 5 -33.20 47.13 -16.91
C GLU A 5 -31.67 47.35 -16.88
N PHE A 6 -30.90 46.26 -16.75
CA PHE A 6 -29.51 46.23 -17.17
C PHE A 6 -29.44 45.38 -18.43
N ASP A 7 -29.02 46.03 -19.52
CA ASP A 7 -28.69 45.41 -20.82
C ASP A 7 -27.56 44.39 -20.61
N PHE A 8 -27.85 43.11 -20.86
CA PHE A 8 -26.80 42.14 -21.12
C PHE A 8 -26.37 42.29 -22.58
N HIS A 9 -25.22 42.93 -22.79
CA HIS A 9 -24.46 42.71 -24.02
C HIS A 9 -24.11 41.21 -24.10
N PRO A 10 -24.35 40.53 -25.23
CA PRO A 10 -23.85 39.18 -25.43
C PRO A 10 -22.33 39.27 -25.50
N LEU A 11 -21.65 38.84 -24.44
CA LEU A 11 -20.24 38.48 -24.55
C LEU A 11 -20.17 37.35 -25.58
N GLU A 12 -19.35 37.57 -26.60
CA GLU A 12 -19.07 36.58 -27.63
C GLU A 12 -18.70 35.23 -27.00
N PRO A 13 -19.05 34.10 -27.65
CA PRO A 13 -18.74 32.78 -27.12
C PRO A 13 -17.23 32.63 -27.03
N ARG A 14 -16.68 32.81 -25.83
CA ARG A 14 -15.33 32.35 -25.52
C ARG A 14 -15.34 30.86 -25.79
N CYS A 15 -14.46 30.45 -26.70
CA CYS A 15 -14.18 29.05 -27.01
C CYS A 15 -13.92 28.33 -25.67
N LEU A 16 -14.84 27.43 -25.30
CA LEU A 16 -14.88 26.71 -24.04
C LEU A 16 -13.69 25.74 -23.97
N PHE A 17 -12.57 26.19 -23.42
CA PHE A 17 -11.54 25.33 -22.83
C PHE A 17 -11.66 25.44 -21.31
N SER A 18 -11.52 24.32 -20.58
CA SER A 18 -11.46 24.34 -19.12
C SER A 18 -10.14 24.96 -18.68
N ALA A 19 -10.20 26.08 -17.95
CA ALA A 19 -9.04 26.78 -17.44
C ALA A 19 -8.20 25.87 -16.52
N ALA A 20 -8.82 25.01 -15.73
CA ALA A 20 -8.15 24.02 -14.90
C ALA A 20 -7.32 23.03 -15.73
N LEU A 21 -7.88 22.48 -16.82
CA LEU A 21 -7.16 21.53 -17.69
C LEU A 21 -6.03 22.18 -18.48
N ASP A 22 -6.17 23.46 -18.85
CA ASP A 22 -5.07 24.26 -19.39
C ASP A 22 -3.98 24.47 -18.34
N LEU A 23 -4.36 24.86 -17.12
CA LEU A 23 -3.45 25.14 -16.02
C LEU A 23 -2.60 23.92 -15.66
N ILE A 24 -3.19 22.72 -15.56
CA ILE A 24 -2.44 21.47 -15.32
C ILE A 24 -1.82 20.86 -16.59
N GLY A 25 -1.85 21.55 -17.74
CA GLY A 25 -1.19 21.09 -18.96
C GLY A 25 -1.86 19.90 -19.68
N VAL A 26 -3.08 19.50 -19.31
CA VAL A 26 -3.79 18.40 -19.97
C VAL A 26 -4.13 18.74 -21.42
N ASN A 27 -4.55 19.97 -21.70
CA ASN A 27 -4.85 20.38 -23.07
C ASN A 27 -3.58 20.49 -23.93
N ALA A 28 -2.45 20.90 -23.34
CA ALA A 28 -1.15 20.85 -24.00
C ALA A 28 -0.74 19.40 -24.35
N LEU A 29 -0.93 18.48 -23.42
CA LEU A 29 -0.70 17.04 -23.64
C LEU A 29 -1.55 16.48 -24.78
N ARG A 30 -2.84 16.83 -24.84
CA ARG A 30 -3.74 16.39 -25.91
C ARG A 30 -3.44 17.02 -27.26
N ALA A 31 -2.96 18.26 -27.25
CA ALA A 31 -2.59 18.97 -28.46
C ALA A 31 -1.27 18.45 -29.06
N ASP A 32 -0.41 17.83 -28.25
CA ASP A 32 0.85 17.27 -28.69
C ASP A 32 0.67 15.92 -29.42
N PRO A 33 1.00 15.83 -30.73
CA PRO A 33 0.90 14.61 -31.51
C PRO A 33 1.73 13.42 -30.97
N VAL A 34 2.76 13.66 -30.15
CA VAL A 34 3.53 12.59 -29.48
C VAL A 34 2.63 11.70 -28.67
N PHE A 35 1.79 12.35 -27.87
CA PHE A 35 0.99 11.75 -26.83
C PHE A 35 -0.42 11.52 -27.35
N ALA A 36 -0.61 11.57 -28.68
CA ALA A 36 -1.85 11.21 -29.32
C ALA A 36 -2.26 9.79 -28.90
N GLY A 37 -3.42 9.69 -28.25
CA GLY A 37 -3.96 8.45 -27.71
C GLY A 37 -3.62 8.18 -26.24
N ILE A 38 -2.79 9.02 -25.58
CA ILE A 38 -2.67 9.01 -24.12
C ILE A 38 -3.88 9.73 -23.53
N ASP A 39 -4.90 8.95 -23.19
CA ASP A 39 -6.15 9.44 -22.62
C ASP A 39 -6.60 8.66 -21.38
N GLY A 40 -5.76 7.76 -20.87
CA GLY A 40 -6.02 6.84 -19.76
C GLY A 40 -6.59 5.50 -20.23
N SER A 41 -6.61 5.22 -21.52
CA SER A 41 -7.15 3.97 -22.05
C SER A 41 -6.41 2.74 -21.52
N GLY A 42 -7.18 1.67 -21.30
CA GLY A 42 -6.63 0.39 -20.84
C GLY A 42 -6.29 0.32 -19.35
N VAL A 43 -6.37 1.41 -18.59
CA VAL A 43 -6.22 1.41 -17.12
C VAL A 43 -7.52 1.79 -16.41
N THR A 44 -7.63 1.42 -15.13
CA THR A 44 -8.86 1.64 -14.34
C THR A 44 -8.55 2.39 -13.04
N VAL A 45 -9.45 3.30 -12.67
CA VAL A 45 -9.41 4.03 -11.39
C VAL A 45 -10.61 3.64 -10.52
N ALA A 46 -10.37 3.40 -9.24
CA ALA A 46 -11.42 3.23 -8.24
C ALA A 46 -11.73 4.58 -7.57
N VAL A 47 -12.99 5.00 -7.60
CA VAL A 47 -13.49 6.22 -6.96
C VAL A 47 -14.29 5.79 -5.73
N ILE A 48 -13.69 5.98 -4.54
CA ILE A 48 -14.32 5.66 -3.25
C ILE A 48 -15.00 6.93 -2.73
N ASP A 49 -16.33 6.99 -2.82
CA ASP A 49 -17.10 8.22 -2.60
C ASP A 49 -18.59 7.93 -2.27
N THR A 50 -19.49 8.88 -2.51
CA THR A 50 -20.95 8.81 -2.29
C THR A 50 -21.71 7.97 -3.32
N GLY A 51 -21.00 7.22 -4.18
CA GLY A 51 -21.55 6.54 -5.34
C GLY A 51 -21.48 7.39 -6.62
N VAL A 52 -21.62 6.72 -7.78
CA VAL A 52 -21.46 7.34 -9.10
C VAL A 52 -22.69 7.06 -9.97
N ASP A 53 -23.29 8.10 -10.54
CA ASP A 53 -24.35 7.96 -11.54
C ASP A 53 -23.76 7.58 -12.90
N PHE A 54 -23.53 6.29 -13.12
CA PHE A 54 -23.11 5.79 -14.42
C PHE A 54 -24.21 5.77 -15.49
N THR A 55 -25.43 6.25 -15.19
CA THR A 55 -26.43 6.55 -16.24
C THR A 55 -26.18 7.91 -16.88
N HIS A 56 -25.30 8.73 -16.29
CA HIS A 56 -24.85 9.99 -16.86
C HIS A 56 -24.22 9.77 -18.26
N PRO A 57 -24.64 10.49 -19.32
CA PRO A 57 -24.16 10.25 -20.68
C PRO A 57 -22.64 10.38 -20.87
N LEU A 58 -22.00 11.23 -20.07
CA LEU A 58 -20.55 11.41 -20.09
C LEU A 58 -19.77 10.35 -19.29
N LEU A 59 -20.43 9.52 -18.48
CA LEU A 59 -19.77 8.50 -17.63
C LEU A 59 -20.15 7.07 -18.01
N SER A 60 -21.26 6.87 -18.70
CA SER A 60 -21.79 5.53 -18.99
C SER A 60 -20.81 4.64 -19.75
N ALA A 61 -20.00 5.22 -20.63
CA ALA A 61 -18.97 4.50 -21.39
C ALA A 61 -17.69 4.23 -20.59
N ALA A 62 -17.50 4.90 -19.45
CA ALA A 62 -16.34 4.71 -18.57
C ALA A 62 -16.57 3.61 -17.53
N LYS A 63 -17.82 3.18 -17.28
CA LYS A 63 -18.15 2.20 -16.24
C LYS A 63 -17.48 0.85 -16.49
N ILE A 64 -16.63 0.42 -15.56
CA ILE A 64 -16.13 -0.96 -15.47
C ILE A 64 -17.04 -1.78 -14.57
N THR A 65 -17.23 -1.32 -13.33
CA THR A 65 -18.16 -1.91 -12.38
C THR A 65 -18.51 -0.88 -11.30
N GLU A 66 -19.40 -1.25 -10.40
CA GLU A 66 -19.74 -0.44 -9.23
C GLU A 66 -19.94 -1.36 -8.02
N LYS A 67 -19.59 -0.86 -6.84
CA LYS A 67 -19.73 -1.58 -5.58
C LYS A 67 -20.40 -0.67 -4.56
N ASP A 68 -21.31 -1.24 -3.79
CA ASP A 68 -21.90 -0.60 -2.63
C ASP A 68 -21.46 -1.39 -1.39
N ILE A 69 -20.72 -0.72 -0.51
CA ILE A 69 -20.23 -1.29 0.75
C ILE A 69 -21.27 -1.11 1.87
N VAL A 70 -22.07 -0.05 1.78
CA VAL A 70 -22.95 0.42 2.86
C VAL A 70 -24.26 -0.36 2.90
N TYR A 71 -24.94 -0.53 1.75
CA TYR A 71 -26.28 -1.13 1.70
C TYR A 71 -26.31 -2.53 1.09
N GLY A 72 -25.15 -3.15 0.89
CA GLY A 72 -25.03 -4.54 0.44
C GLY A 72 -25.63 -4.83 -0.94
N GLY A 73 -25.80 -3.81 -1.79
CA GLY A 73 -26.38 -3.95 -3.13
C GLY A 73 -27.91 -4.02 -3.16
N THR A 74 -28.59 -3.53 -2.12
CA THR A 74 -30.05 -3.31 -2.17
C THR A 74 -30.39 -2.11 -3.09
N THR A 75 -31.66 -1.97 -3.49
CA THR A 75 -32.10 -0.92 -4.44
C THR A 75 -32.03 0.51 -3.88
N GLU A 76 -31.68 0.68 -2.61
CA GLU A 76 -31.49 1.98 -1.96
C GLU A 76 -30.03 2.40 -2.13
N ARG A 77 -29.73 3.13 -3.22
CA ARG A 77 -28.41 3.72 -3.45
C ARG A 77 -28.46 5.18 -3.07
N LEU A 78 -27.50 5.60 -2.25
CA LEU A 78 -27.17 7.00 -2.16
C LEU A 78 -26.47 7.37 -3.47
N THR A 79 -27.00 8.33 -4.20
CA THR A 79 -26.29 8.91 -5.35
C THR A 79 -26.35 10.41 -5.17
N ASP A 80 -25.49 10.88 -4.26
CA ASP A 80 -25.28 12.31 -4.04
C ASP A 80 -24.49 12.94 -5.21
N GLU A 81 -24.51 14.26 -5.31
CA GLU A 81 -23.84 14.99 -6.39
C GLU A 81 -22.31 14.81 -6.37
N HIS A 82 -21.71 14.60 -5.20
CA HIS A 82 -20.27 14.61 -4.99
C HIS A 82 -19.52 13.50 -5.76
N GLY A 83 -19.83 12.22 -5.54
CA GLY A 83 -19.10 11.12 -6.17
C GLY A 83 -19.22 11.07 -7.69
N THR A 84 -20.35 11.54 -8.24
CA THR A 84 -20.52 11.69 -9.70
C THR A 84 -19.66 12.84 -10.24
N HIS A 85 -19.48 13.91 -9.46
CA HIS A 85 -18.63 15.05 -9.81
C HIS A 85 -17.15 14.68 -9.82
N VAL A 86 -16.71 13.98 -8.77
CA VAL A 86 -15.36 13.42 -8.65
C VAL A 86 -15.06 12.46 -9.81
N ALA A 87 -15.94 11.49 -10.10
CA ALA A 87 -15.78 10.57 -11.22
C ALA A 87 -15.71 11.28 -12.58
N GLY A 88 -16.45 12.39 -12.74
CA GLY A 88 -16.39 13.24 -13.92
C GLY A 88 -15.03 13.88 -14.14
N ILE A 89 -14.42 14.43 -13.08
CA ILE A 89 -13.10 15.06 -13.15
C ILE A 89 -12.04 14.03 -13.54
N VAL A 90 -12.09 12.81 -12.97
CA VAL A 90 -11.15 11.75 -13.33
C VAL A 90 -11.25 11.41 -14.82
N GLY A 91 -12.46 11.16 -15.34
CA GLY A 91 -12.58 10.50 -16.65
C GLY A 91 -13.89 10.64 -17.42
N ALA A 92 -14.64 11.74 -17.26
CA ALA A 92 -15.77 12.03 -18.14
C ALA A 92 -15.34 11.97 -19.61
N ARG A 93 -16.21 11.43 -20.48
CA ARG A 93 -16.04 11.40 -21.95
C ARG A 93 -16.31 12.77 -22.57
N ASN A 94 -15.57 13.76 -22.08
CA ASN A 94 -15.64 15.16 -22.49
C ASN A 94 -14.30 15.83 -22.18
N ASP A 95 -13.62 16.30 -23.23
CA ASP A 95 -12.29 16.90 -23.13
C ASP A 95 -12.28 18.21 -22.33
N ASN A 96 -13.43 18.82 -22.05
CA ASN A 96 -13.53 20.00 -21.19
C ASN A 96 -13.82 19.67 -19.71
N ILE A 97 -13.90 18.39 -19.32
CA ILE A 97 -14.22 17.97 -17.95
C ILE A 97 -13.25 16.91 -17.45
N GLY A 98 -13.16 15.76 -18.14
CA GLY A 98 -12.35 14.64 -17.68
C GLY A 98 -10.88 14.91 -17.93
N VAL A 99 -10.00 14.53 -17.01
CA VAL A 99 -8.55 14.53 -17.21
C VAL A 99 -8.15 13.35 -18.11
N ALA A 100 -8.55 12.13 -17.73
CA ALA A 100 -8.27 10.89 -18.45
C ALA A 100 -9.54 10.37 -19.14
N THR A 101 -9.87 10.93 -20.30
CA THR A 101 -11.11 10.68 -21.05
C THR A 101 -11.28 9.25 -21.57
N GLY A 102 -10.25 8.40 -21.56
CA GLY A 102 -10.28 6.98 -21.93
C GLY A 102 -10.32 6.02 -20.75
N VAL A 103 -10.11 6.50 -19.52
CA VAL A 103 -9.97 5.66 -18.31
C VAL A 103 -11.22 4.85 -17.99
N GLY A 104 -11.03 3.64 -17.46
CA GLY A 104 -12.08 2.86 -16.81
C GLY A 104 -12.37 3.37 -15.41
N LEU A 105 -13.63 3.45 -15.01
CA LEU A 105 -14.05 3.91 -13.69
C LEU A 105 -14.79 2.82 -12.94
N ILE A 106 -14.40 2.64 -11.67
CA ILE A 106 -15.13 1.85 -10.68
C ILE A 106 -15.66 2.79 -9.62
N GLY A 107 -16.99 2.86 -9.46
CA GLY A 107 -17.60 3.61 -8.37
C GLY A 107 -17.80 2.73 -7.14
N ILE A 108 -17.19 3.09 -6.00
CA ILE A 108 -17.36 2.38 -4.73
C ILE A 108 -18.02 3.32 -3.73
N GLN A 109 -19.23 2.98 -3.30
CA GLN A 109 -20.00 3.78 -2.36
C GLN A 109 -19.65 3.41 -0.91
N VAL A 110 -19.20 4.39 -0.14
CA VAL A 110 -18.88 4.27 1.31
C VAL A 110 -19.65 5.25 2.20
N PHE A 111 -20.35 6.22 1.60
CA PHE A 111 -21.18 7.16 2.35
C PHE A 111 -22.62 6.67 2.55
N THR A 112 -23.18 7.04 3.69
CA THR A 112 -24.57 6.82 4.11
C THR A 112 -25.24 8.15 4.49
N GLU A 113 -26.57 8.21 4.47
CA GLU A 113 -27.31 9.34 5.02
C GLU A 113 -27.07 9.45 6.54
N SER A 114 -26.63 10.62 6.98
CA SER A 114 -26.53 10.96 8.39
C SER A 114 -27.91 11.28 8.97
N ARG A 115 -28.11 11.03 10.26
CA ARG A 115 -29.39 11.32 10.98
C ARG A 115 -29.83 12.78 10.91
N ASN A 116 -28.92 13.70 10.59
CA ASN A 116 -29.17 15.13 10.50
C ASN A 116 -29.43 15.63 9.06
N GLY A 117 -29.51 14.72 8.07
CA GLY A 117 -29.80 15.05 6.67
C GLY A 117 -28.58 15.42 5.81
N GLY A 118 -27.36 15.13 6.27
CA GLY A 118 -26.11 15.18 5.48
C GLY A 118 -25.62 13.79 5.09
N VAL A 119 -24.42 13.67 4.54
CA VAL A 119 -23.77 12.38 4.25
C VAL A 119 -22.58 12.16 5.19
N GLN A 120 -22.28 10.90 5.52
CA GLN A 120 -21.11 10.53 6.32
C GLN A 120 -20.56 9.17 5.88
N ALA A 121 -19.26 8.95 6.05
CA ALA A 121 -18.61 7.66 5.86
C ALA A 121 -17.99 7.20 7.19
N TYR A 122 -17.90 5.89 7.37
CA TYR A 122 -17.22 5.27 8.51
C TYR A 122 -15.90 4.66 8.04
N ASP A 123 -14.83 4.79 8.84
CA ASP A 123 -13.51 4.25 8.48
C ASP A 123 -13.58 2.75 8.18
N ALA A 124 -14.36 1.97 8.92
CA ALA A 124 -14.57 0.53 8.67
C ALA A 124 -15.20 0.21 7.29
N ASP A 125 -15.95 1.13 6.69
CA ASP A 125 -16.51 0.95 5.34
C ASP A 125 -15.53 1.39 4.26
N ILE A 126 -14.71 2.41 4.54
CA ILE A 126 -13.58 2.82 3.70
C ILE A 126 -12.53 1.71 3.67
N GLU A 127 -12.21 1.12 4.81
CA GLU A 127 -11.30 -0.02 4.98
C GLU A 127 -11.76 -1.21 4.12
N LYS A 128 -13.03 -1.61 4.19
CA LYS A 128 -13.61 -2.65 3.32
C LYS A 128 -13.52 -2.28 1.83
N ALA A 129 -13.67 -1.00 1.48
CA ALA A 129 -13.52 -0.54 0.11
C ALA A 129 -12.07 -0.68 -0.38
N LEU A 130 -11.08 -0.29 0.42
CA LEU A 130 -9.65 -0.44 0.11
C LEU A 130 -9.26 -1.91 -0.04
N LYS A 131 -9.70 -2.78 0.88
CA LYS A 131 -9.54 -4.24 0.77
C LYS A 131 -10.17 -4.80 -0.50
N TRP A 132 -11.39 -4.36 -0.85
CA TRP A 132 -12.03 -4.77 -2.09
C TRP A 132 -11.25 -4.31 -3.33
N VAL A 133 -10.69 -3.10 -3.32
CA VAL A 133 -9.82 -2.62 -4.40
C VAL A 133 -8.60 -3.52 -4.53
N TYR A 134 -7.92 -3.83 -3.43
CA TYR A 134 -6.74 -4.71 -3.42
C TYR A 134 -7.05 -6.07 -4.05
N ASP A 135 -8.12 -6.74 -3.58
CA ASP A 135 -8.53 -8.06 -4.05
C ASP A 135 -8.93 -8.09 -5.54
N ASN A 136 -9.32 -6.94 -6.09
CA ASN A 136 -9.81 -6.83 -7.47
C ASN A 136 -8.85 -6.06 -8.39
N ALA A 137 -7.69 -5.61 -7.89
CA ALA A 137 -6.78 -4.74 -8.61
C ALA A 137 -6.27 -5.37 -9.91
N VAL A 138 -5.81 -6.62 -9.84
CA VAL A 138 -5.36 -7.39 -11.01
C VAL A 138 -6.51 -7.63 -11.98
N LYS A 139 -7.69 -7.99 -11.46
CA LYS A 139 -8.87 -8.33 -12.27
C LYS A 139 -9.34 -7.17 -13.13
N TYR A 140 -9.37 -5.97 -12.58
CA TYR A 140 -9.87 -4.78 -13.27
C TYR A 140 -8.76 -3.83 -13.75
N ASN A 141 -7.50 -4.23 -13.65
CA ASN A 141 -6.35 -3.42 -14.05
C ASN A 141 -6.29 -2.06 -13.32
N ILE A 142 -6.61 -2.05 -12.02
CA ILE A 142 -6.66 -0.83 -11.21
C ILE A 142 -5.25 -0.26 -11.08
N VAL A 143 -5.09 1.04 -11.36
CA VAL A 143 -3.80 1.77 -11.24
C VAL A 143 -3.80 2.78 -10.12
N ALA A 144 -4.97 3.32 -9.77
CA ALA A 144 -5.09 4.34 -8.76
C ALA A 144 -6.45 4.30 -8.04
N VAL A 145 -6.46 4.83 -6.83
CA VAL A 145 -7.64 5.06 -6.00
C VAL A 145 -7.77 6.55 -5.74
N ASN A 146 -8.95 7.10 -5.99
CA ASN A 146 -9.31 8.45 -5.55
C ASN A 146 -10.16 8.38 -4.28
N MET A 147 -9.74 9.08 -3.24
CA MET A 147 -10.49 9.31 -2.01
C MET A 147 -10.68 10.81 -1.77
N SER A 148 -11.81 11.34 -2.22
CA SER A 148 -12.18 12.75 -2.00
C SER A 148 -12.90 12.93 -0.65
N LEU A 149 -12.33 12.33 0.40
CA LEU A 149 -12.85 12.23 1.76
C LEU A 149 -11.71 12.35 2.76
N GLY A 150 -12.04 12.69 4.00
CA GLY A 150 -11.07 12.60 5.09
C GLY A 150 -11.55 13.23 6.39
N SER A 151 -10.87 12.92 7.48
CA SER A 151 -11.13 13.48 8.80
C SER A 151 -9.85 13.76 9.59
N GLY A 152 -9.94 14.64 10.59
CA GLY A 152 -8.79 15.05 11.39
C GLY A 152 -7.91 16.14 10.75
N ASN A 153 -6.83 16.47 11.45
CA ASN A 153 -5.80 17.41 11.00
C ASN A 153 -4.44 16.99 11.58
N TYR A 154 -3.70 16.22 10.81
CA TYR A 154 -2.44 15.58 11.18
C TYR A 154 -1.28 16.29 10.48
N VAL A 155 -0.17 16.50 11.20
CA VAL A 155 0.99 17.24 10.68
C VAL A 155 2.00 16.34 9.94
N SER A 156 1.90 15.02 10.10
CA SER A 156 2.75 14.02 9.47
C SER A 156 2.02 12.68 9.36
N ALA A 157 2.54 11.77 8.52
CA ALA A 157 2.02 10.42 8.42
C ALA A 157 2.16 9.65 9.76
N ALA A 158 3.28 9.85 10.47
CA ALA A 158 3.52 9.25 11.78
C ALA A 158 2.45 9.67 12.82
N ALA A 159 1.98 10.93 12.77
CA ALA A 159 0.91 11.40 13.66
C ALA A 159 -0.45 10.74 13.39
N ALA A 160 -0.60 9.96 12.32
CA ALA A 160 -1.82 9.29 11.91
C ALA A 160 -1.63 7.77 11.70
N ASN A 161 -0.53 7.19 12.21
CA ASN A 161 -0.21 5.77 12.06
C ASN A 161 -1.26 4.83 12.71
N ASP A 162 -1.86 5.23 13.83
CA ASP A 162 -2.93 4.48 14.51
C ASP A 162 -4.27 4.46 13.72
N ASN A 163 -4.33 5.11 12.55
CA ASN A 163 -5.53 5.11 11.74
C ASN A 163 -5.73 3.76 11.05
N ILE A 164 -6.90 3.16 11.20
CA ILE A 164 -7.25 1.85 10.60
C ILE A 164 -7.08 1.78 9.07
N LEU A 165 -7.04 2.93 8.38
CA LEU A 165 -6.82 3.01 6.94
C LEU A 165 -5.34 3.00 6.53
N TYR A 166 -4.41 3.23 7.47
CA TYR A 166 -2.97 3.38 7.20
C TYR A 166 -2.42 2.14 6.49
N ASP A 167 -2.62 0.96 7.07
CA ASP A 167 -2.09 -0.30 6.58
C ASP A 167 -2.66 -0.66 5.20
N ASP A 168 -3.96 -0.43 4.99
CA ASP A 168 -4.62 -0.71 3.71
C ASP A 168 -4.13 0.24 2.61
N VAL A 169 -3.86 1.51 2.93
CA VAL A 169 -3.23 2.45 2.00
C VAL A 169 -1.81 2.00 1.65
N LYS A 170 -0.99 1.63 2.63
CA LYS A 170 0.37 1.12 2.40
C LYS A 170 0.37 -0.19 1.61
N ARG A 171 -0.60 -1.06 1.86
CA ARG A 171 -0.79 -2.32 1.13
C ARG A 171 -1.13 -2.09 -0.35
N LEU A 172 -2.00 -1.13 -0.66
CA LEU A 172 -2.29 -0.74 -2.04
C LEU A 172 -1.04 -0.15 -2.72
N GLU A 173 -0.28 0.70 -2.02
CA GLU A 173 0.96 1.27 -2.52
C GLU A 173 2.02 0.19 -2.83
N GLY A 174 2.18 -0.79 -1.93
CA GLY A 174 3.04 -1.96 -2.14
C GLY A 174 2.61 -2.83 -3.32
N ALA A 175 1.32 -2.85 -3.65
CA ALA A 175 0.79 -3.49 -4.87
C ALA A 175 0.96 -2.63 -6.14
N GLY A 176 1.61 -1.46 -6.05
CA GLY A 176 1.81 -0.54 -7.17
C GLY A 176 0.56 0.26 -7.55
N ILE A 177 -0.41 0.39 -6.63
CA ILE A 177 -1.64 1.15 -6.83
C ILE A 177 -1.47 2.50 -6.13
N THR A 178 -1.54 3.59 -6.88
CA THR A 178 -1.39 4.93 -6.32
C THR A 178 -2.64 5.36 -5.58
N VAL A 179 -2.51 5.74 -4.32
CA VAL A 179 -3.62 6.27 -3.51
C VAL A 179 -3.55 7.79 -3.50
N VAL A 180 -4.60 8.45 -3.99
CA VAL A 180 -4.71 9.90 -4.10
C VAL A 180 -5.87 10.38 -3.25
N SER A 181 -5.60 11.27 -2.31
CA SER A 181 -6.58 11.68 -1.31
C SER A 181 -6.61 13.18 -1.11
N ALA A 182 -7.77 13.73 -0.77
CA ALA A 182 -7.95 15.16 -0.54
C ALA A 182 -7.40 15.61 0.83
N ALA A 183 -6.60 16.67 0.86
CA ALA A 183 -5.93 17.17 2.07
C ALA A 183 -6.89 17.66 3.17
N GLY A 184 -8.12 18.02 2.80
CA GLY A 184 -9.13 18.56 3.69
C GLY A 184 -9.37 20.07 3.50
N ASN A 185 -10.51 20.55 4.02
CA ASN A 185 -11.02 21.92 3.77
C ASN A 185 -11.12 22.77 5.05
N SER A 186 -10.41 22.39 6.12
CA SER A 186 -10.57 22.99 7.45
C SER A 186 -9.55 24.07 7.80
N TYR A 187 -8.69 24.48 6.85
CA TYR A 187 -7.61 25.42 7.15
C TYR A 187 -8.13 26.76 7.70
N ALA A 188 -9.23 27.25 7.14
CA ALA A 188 -9.86 28.50 7.55
C ALA A 188 -10.39 28.47 9.00
N ASP A 189 -10.81 27.30 9.47
CA ASP A 189 -11.33 27.13 10.83
C ASP A 189 -10.21 26.86 11.84
N LEU A 190 -9.14 26.20 11.41
CA LEU A 190 -8.03 25.77 12.28
C LEU A 190 -6.87 26.76 12.34
N GLU A 191 -6.61 27.46 11.22
CA GLU A 191 -5.40 28.26 10.96
C GLU A 191 -4.10 27.52 11.36
N LYS A 192 -4.04 26.23 11.06
CA LYS A 192 -2.92 25.35 11.36
C LYS A 192 -2.64 24.48 10.14
N GLN A 193 -1.36 24.36 9.78
CA GLN A 193 -0.92 23.38 8.79
C GLN A 193 -1.20 21.95 9.30
N GLY A 194 -1.44 21.06 8.36
CA GLY A 194 -1.80 19.67 8.58
C GLY A 194 -2.75 19.19 7.48
N SER A 195 -3.11 17.90 7.52
CA SER A 195 -3.92 17.23 6.51
C SER A 195 -4.85 16.18 7.13
N ALA A 196 -5.92 15.86 6.43
CA ALA A 196 -6.88 14.85 6.85
C ALA A 196 -6.31 13.42 6.65
N SER A 197 -6.76 12.47 7.47
CA SER A 197 -6.62 11.05 7.16
C SER A 197 -7.71 10.64 6.16
N PRO A 198 -7.40 9.86 5.10
CA PRO A 198 -6.13 9.17 4.87
C PRO A 198 -5.08 9.95 4.06
N ALA A 199 -5.33 11.22 3.69
CA ALA A 199 -4.45 11.97 2.79
C ALA A 199 -3.02 12.15 3.31
N VAL A 200 -2.86 12.45 4.60
CA VAL A 200 -1.54 12.64 5.23
C VAL A 200 -0.57 11.46 5.02
N PHE A 201 -1.08 10.24 4.84
CA PHE A 201 -0.29 9.03 4.59
C PHE A 201 -0.56 8.36 3.23
N SER A 202 -1.36 8.98 2.37
CA SER A 202 -1.59 8.54 0.98
C SER A 202 -0.38 8.84 0.10
N THR A 203 -0.34 8.24 -1.11
CA THR A 203 0.77 8.44 -2.05
C THR A 203 0.90 9.90 -2.44
N LEU A 204 -0.25 10.54 -2.65
CA LEU A 204 -0.38 11.95 -2.97
C LEU A 204 -1.47 12.57 -2.08
N ASP A 205 -1.05 13.57 -1.30
CA ASP A 205 -1.90 14.41 -0.46
C ASP A 205 -2.24 15.69 -1.24
N VAL A 206 -3.52 15.91 -1.56
CA VAL A 206 -3.90 16.89 -2.58
C VAL A 206 -4.62 18.11 -2.01
N GLY A 207 -3.94 19.25 -2.07
CA GLY A 207 -4.46 20.59 -1.78
C GLY A 207 -5.12 21.25 -2.99
N ALA A 208 -5.85 22.35 -2.76
CA ALA A 208 -6.64 23.05 -3.76
C ALA A 208 -6.13 24.47 -4.04
N VAL A 209 -6.01 24.80 -5.32
CA VAL A 209 -5.86 26.17 -5.84
C VAL A 209 -7.06 26.60 -6.68
N TYR A 210 -7.15 27.88 -7.00
CA TYR A 210 -8.09 28.41 -8.00
C TYR A 210 -7.60 28.12 -9.43
N GLU A 211 -8.54 27.83 -10.34
CA GLU A 211 -8.21 27.68 -11.77
C GLU A 211 -8.11 29.02 -12.51
N THR A 212 -8.75 30.07 -11.98
CA THR A 212 -8.83 31.39 -12.60
C THR A 212 -9.30 32.45 -11.60
N ASN A 213 -9.40 33.69 -12.06
CA ASN A 213 -9.95 34.79 -11.29
C ASN A 213 -11.48 34.72 -11.19
N GLU A 214 -11.93 34.33 -10.02
CA GLU A 214 -13.31 34.20 -9.59
C GLU A 214 -13.84 35.40 -8.77
N GLY A 215 -13.06 36.47 -8.64
CA GLY A 215 -13.38 37.61 -7.78
C GLY A 215 -13.31 37.30 -6.28
N ARG A 216 -13.97 38.10 -5.44
CA ARG A 216 -13.97 37.89 -3.98
C ARG A 216 -14.80 36.66 -3.62
N ARG A 217 -14.20 35.70 -2.89
CA ARG A 217 -14.83 34.46 -2.43
C ARG A 217 -14.79 34.35 -0.91
N ALA A 218 -15.89 33.92 -0.30
CA ALA A 218 -16.03 33.82 1.15
C ALA A 218 -16.89 32.61 1.54
N GLY A 219 -16.53 31.95 2.63
CA GLY A 219 -17.27 30.82 3.19
C GLY A 219 -17.06 30.68 4.69
N ALA A 220 -17.24 29.46 5.22
CA ALA A 220 -16.97 29.19 6.63
C ALA A 220 -15.48 29.40 6.94
N GLY A 221 -15.19 30.10 8.03
CA GLY A 221 -13.83 30.35 8.53
C GLY A 221 -13.00 31.39 7.77
N GLY A 222 -13.23 31.63 6.48
CA GLY A 222 -12.30 32.43 5.65
C GLY A 222 -12.90 33.20 4.47
N THR A 223 -12.08 34.10 3.91
CA THR A 223 -12.38 34.94 2.74
C THR A 223 -11.12 35.17 1.92
N ASP A 224 -11.17 34.84 0.64
CA ASP A 224 -10.22 35.31 -0.37
C ASP A 224 -10.76 36.61 -0.99
N PHE A 225 -10.07 37.73 -0.74
CA PHE A 225 -10.44 39.03 -1.28
C PHE A 225 -10.14 39.15 -2.77
N THR A 226 -9.13 38.41 -3.24
CA THR A 226 -8.80 38.26 -4.65
C THR A 226 -8.42 36.81 -4.94
N THR A 227 -8.88 36.29 -6.07
CA THR A 227 -8.55 34.95 -6.58
C THR A 227 -7.93 35.08 -7.96
N ASP A 228 -7.01 34.21 -8.32
CA ASP A 228 -6.49 34.04 -9.67
C ASP A 228 -5.95 32.63 -9.82
N ALA A 229 -5.50 32.24 -11.01
CA ALA A 229 -4.82 30.96 -11.20
C ALA A 229 -3.67 30.77 -10.19
N ASP A 230 -3.47 29.53 -9.74
CA ASP A 230 -2.42 29.10 -8.80
C ASP A 230 -2.50 29.61 -7.36
N ARG A 231 -3.45 30.50 -7.04
CA ARG A 231 -3.66 30.96 -5.67
C ARG A 231 -4.25 29.88 -4.79
N LEU A 232 -3.69 29.71 -3.60
CA LEU A 232 -4.24 28.77 -2.61
C LEU A 232 -5.62 29.23 -2.13
N THR A 233 -6.53 28.28 -1.98
CA THR A 233 -7.87 28.59 -1.44
C THR A 233 -7.82 28.78 0.07
N TYR A 234 -8.63 29.70 0.61
CA TYR A 234 -8.69 29.94 2.07
C TYR A 234 -8.97 28.68 2.90
N PHE A 235 -9.63 27.67 2.32
CA PHE A 235 -10.02 26.43 2.99
C PHE A 235 -8.99 25.31 2.88
N SER A 236 -8.10 25.34 1.88
CA SER A 236 -7.22 24.20 1.60
C SER A 236 -6.25 23.95 2.73
N GLN A 237 -6.28 22.73 3.25
CA GLN A 237 -5.20 22.18 4.05
C GLN A 237 -3.91 22.12 3.23
N ARG A 238 -2.79 22.31 3.92
CA ARG A 238 -1.48 22.61 3.33
C ARG A 238 -0.33 22.15 4.23
N PRO A 239 -0.22 20.84 4.54
CA PRO A 239 0.91 20.31 5.30
C PRO A 239 2.22 20.53 4.52
N ASN A 240 3.36 20.59 5.23
CA ASN A 240 4.68 20.58 4.61
C ASN A 240 5.25 19.15 4.62
N THR A 241 4.62 18.25 3.86
CA THR A 241 4.98 16.83 3.78
C THR A 241 5.50 16.46 2.40
N GLY A 242 6.34 15.42 2.33
CA GLY A 242 6.96 14.97 1.07
C GLY A 242 5.97 14.46 0.02
N ASN A 243 4.74 14.12 0.40
CA ASN A 243 3.66 13.65 -0.48
C ASN A 243 2.66 14.75 -0.89
N GLN A 244 2.83 15.99 -0.42
CA GLN A 244 1.93 17.10 -0.73
C GLN A 244 2.05 17.56 -2.18
N ILE A 245 0.91 17.73 -2.86
CA ILE A 245 0.77 18.33 -4.19
C ILE A 245 -0.51 19.17 -4.25
N PHE A 246 -0.58 20.14 -5.16
CA PHE A 246 -1.77 20.95 -5.40
C PHE A 246 -2.35 20.70 -6.79
N ALA A 247 -3.66 20.88 -6.90
CA ALA A 247 -4.38 20.91 -8.17
C ALA A 247 -5.53 21.92 -8.09
N PRO A 248 -6.06 22.37 -9.24
CA PRO A 248 -7.27 23.19 -9.25
C PRO A 248 -8.43 22.48 -8.57
N GLY A 249 -9.01 23.11 -7.55
CA GLY A 249 -10.06 22.52 -6.74
C GLY A 249 -11.22 23.45 -6.40
N ALA A 250 -11.14 24.73 -6.78
CA ALA A 250 -12.21 25.70 -6.53
C ALA A 250 -12.99 26.04 -7.80
N TYR A 251 -14.31 25.85 -7.75
CA TYR A 251 -15.28 26.15 -8.81
C TYR A 251 -15.13 25.31 -10.08
N ILE A 252 -14.73 24.06 -9.90
CA ILE A 252 -14.51 23.12 -11.00
C ILE A 252 -15.84 22.61 -11.55
N THR A 253 -16.08 22.82 -12.84
CA THR A 253 -17.24 22.25 -13.55
C THR A 253 -17.07 20.75 -13.79
N SER A 254 -17.99 19.92 -13.29
CA SER A 254 -18.01 18.48 -13.61
C SER A 254 -19.43 17.91 -13.54
N THR A 255 -19.57 16.61 -13.80
CA THR A 255 -20.83 15.88 -13.91
C THR A 255 -21.56 15.73 -12.58
N VAL A 256 -22.87 15.87 -12.55
CA VAL A 256 -23.71 15.55 -11.38
C VAL A 256 -24.90 14.69 -11.83
N PRO A 257 -25.56 13.94 -10.93
CA PRO A 257 -26.61 13.00 -11.30
C PRO A 257 -27.73 13.59 -12.16
N GLY A 258 -28.30 12.74 -13.03
CA GLY A 258 -29.41 13.14 -13.91
C GLY A 258 -28.96 13.85 -15.20
N GLY A 259 -27.73 13.63 -15.63
CA GLY A 259 -27.22 14.13 -16.92
C GLY A 259 -26.84 15.61 -16.94
N LYS A 260 -26.47 16.19 -15.79
CA LYS A 260 -26.16 17.62 -15.63
C LYS A 260 -24.70 17.84 -15.28
N THR A 261 -24.28 19.10 -15.30
CA THR A 261 -22.97 19.54 -14.78
C THR A 261 -23.15 20.67 -13.78
N GLN A 262 -22.22 20.81 -12.84
CA GLN A 262 -22.24 21.82 -11.79
C GLN A 262 -20.81 22.18 -11.34
N ASP A 263 -20.64 23.39 -10.83
CA ASP A 263 -19.38 23.86 -10.26
C ASP A 263 -19.35 23.54 -8.77
N LEU A 264 -18.32 22.81 -8.32
CA LEU A 264 -18.07 22.53 -6.90
C LEU A 264 -16.68 23.03 -6.48
N ALA A 265 -16.47 23.22 -5.19
CA ALA A 265 -15.21 23.71 -4.64
C ALA A 265 -14.78 22.88 -3.43
N GLY A 266 -13.52 22.44 -3.41
CA GLY A 266 -12.90 21.68 -2.33
C GLY A 266 -11.62 20.99 -2.78
N THR A 267 -10.79 20.57 -1.83
CA THR A 267 -9.68 19.61 -2.07
C THR A 267 -10.20 18.30 -2.68
N SER A 268 -11.47 17.97 -2.41
CA SER A 268 -12.22 16.90 -3.06
C SER A 268 -12.33 16.99 -4.58
N MET A 269 -12.23 18.19 -5.18
CA MET A 269 -12.20 18.40 -6.64
C MET A 269 -10.76 18.40 -7.20
N ALA A 270 -9.77 18.75 -6.37
CA ALA A 270 -8.36 18.73 -6.75
C ALA A 270 -7.80 17.29 -6.83
N ALA A 271 -8.12 16.45 -5.84
CA ALA A 271 -7.70 15.04 -5.79
C ALA A 271 -7.98 14.26 -7.10
N PRO A 272 -9.20 14.28 -7.67
CA PRO A 272 -9.49 13.53 -8.90
C PRO A 272 -8.77 14.08 -10.13
N MET A 273 -8.31 15.33 -10.14
CA MET A 273 -7.44 15.82 -11.23
C MET A 273 -6.11 15.09 -11.19
N VAL A 274 -5.48 15.02 -10.01
CA VAL A 274 -4.23 14.30 -9.81
C VAL A 274 -4.40 12.82 -10.10
N THR A 275 -5.51 12.19 -9.67
CA THR A 275 -5.78 10.78 -10.01
C THR A 275 -5.90 10.55 -11.53
N GLY A 276 -6.52 11.48 -12.26
CA GLY A 276 -6.55 11.45 -13.72
C GLY A 276 -5.16 11.53 -14.33
N VAL A 277 -4.29 12.43 -13.83
CA VAL A 277 -2.90 12.54 -14.28
C VAL A 277 -2.12 11.23 -14.05
N VAL A 278 -2.32 10.58 -12.89
CA VAL A 278 -1.72 9.28 -12.60
C VAL A 278 -2.16 8.21 -13.61
N ALA A 279 -3.43 8.20 -14.03
CA ALA A 279 -3.90 7.28 -15.05
C ALA A 279 -3.22 7.52 -16.42
N LEU A 280 -3.05 8.78 -16.82
CA LEU A 280 -2.32 9.16 -18.04
C LEU A 280 -0.84 8.73 -17.97
N MET A 281 -0.19 8.91 -16.82
CA MET A 281 1.20 8.49 -16.60
C MET A 281 1.36 6.97 -16.68
N GLN A 282 0.44 6.21 -16.09
CA GLN A 282 0.50 4.74 -16.11
C GLN A 282 0.27 4.17 -17.51
N GLU A 283 -0.64 4.74 -18.29
CA GLU A 283 -0.79 4.40 -19.71
C GLU A 283 0.50 4.71 -20.48
N ALA A 284 1.04 5.93 -20.34
CA ALA A 284 2.26 6.35 -21.02
C ALA A 284 3.45 5.44 -20.68
N ALA A 285 3.59 5.03 -19.42
CA ALA A 285 4.66 4.13 -18.99
C ALA A 285 4.54 2.75 -19.65
N VAL A 286 3.33 2.21 -19.74
CA VAL A 286 3.10 0.94 -20.43
C VAL A 286 3.34 1.10 -21.93
N GLN A 287 2.90 2.20 -22.54
CA GLN A 287 3.07 2.45 -23.96
C GLN A 287 4.53 2.64 -24.37
N PHE A 288 5.31 3.40 -23.62
CA PHE A 288 6.69 3.75 -23.96
C PHE A 288 7.72 2.80 -23.36
N GLY A 289 7.45 2.26 -22.18
CA GLY A 289 8.39 1.43 -21.40
C GLY A 289 8.01 -0.03 -21.27
N GLY A 290 6.79 -0.42 -21.64
CA GLY A 290 6.30 -1.79 -21.50
C GLY A 290 6.01 -2.22 -20.06
N ARG A 291 6.10 -1.31 -19.07
CA ARG A 291 5.81 -1.58 -17.66
C ARG A 291 5.08 -0.40 -17.01
N ARG A 292 4.40 -0.67 -15.90
CA ARG A 292 3.85 0.36 -15.02
C ARG A 292 4.95 1.05 -14.21
N LEU A 293 4.66 2.25 -13.75
CA LEU A 293 5.47 2.97 -12.76
C LEU A 293 5.15 2.44 -11.36
N SER A 294 6.15 2.41 -10.49
CA SER A 294 5.93 2.26 -9.05
C SER A 294 5.30 3.54 -8.47
N THR A 295 4.70 3.44 -7.29
CA THR A 295 4.15 4.59 -6.57
C THR A 295 5.20 5.64 -6.24
N ALA A 296 6.43 5.21 -5.91
CA ALA A 296 7.57 6.10 -5.70
C ALA A 296 8.02 6.82 -6.99
N GLU A 297 8.04 6.12 -8.14
CA GLU A 297 8.33 6.74 -9.44
C GLU A 297 7.29 7.80 -9.80
N ILE A 298 6.00 7.51 -9.56
CA ILE A 298 4.91 8.46 -9.80
C ILE A 298 5.05 9.70 -8.93
N GLN A 299 5.24 9.52 -7.62
CA GLN A 299 5.41 10.62 -6.68
C GLN A 299 6.63 11.47 -7.03
N SER A 300 7.76 10.84 -7.34
CA SER A 300 9.00 11.52 -7.74
C SER A 300 8.82 12.33 -9.03
N ILE A 301 8.25 11.73 -10.08
CA ILE A 301 8.02 12.41 -11.37
C ILE A 301 7.06 13.58 -11.20
N ILE A 302 5.93 13.38 -10.50
CA ILE A 302 4.95 14.45 -10.27
C ILE A 302 5.61 15.62 -9.54
N ARG A 303 6.42 15.37 -8.49
CA ARG A 303 7.08 16.45 -7.75
C ARG A 303 8.15 17.16 -8.55
N GLN A 304 8.94 16.44 -9.36
CA GLN A 304 10.01 17.04 -10.17
C GLN A 304 9.50 17.85 -11.36
N THR A 305 8.29 17.55 -11.84
CA THR A 305 7.71 18.16 -13.03
C THR A 305 6.59 19.16 -12.74
N ALA A 306 6.21 19.28 -11.47
CA ALA A 306 5.20 20.21 -11.00
C ALA A 306 5.64 21.67 -11.15
N ASP A 307 4.65 22.54 -11.26
CA ASP A 307 4.86 23.98 -11.23
C ASP A 307 4.87 24.48 -9.78
N THR A 308 5.79 25.38 -9.49
CA THR A 308 5.98 25.92 -8.14
C THR A 308 5.01 27.06 -7.86
N ILE A 309 4.36 27.02 -6.70
CA ILE A 309 3.43 28.04 -6.18
C ILE A 309 3.85 28.44 -4.76
N VAL A 310 3.53 29.66 -4.30
CA VAL A 310 3.96 30.16 -2.98
C VAL A 310 2.73 30.62 -2.20
N ASP A 311 2.62 30.23 -0.93
CA ASP A 311 1.51 30.65 -0.07
C ASP A 311 1.79 32.00 0.59
N GLY A 312 1.23 33.07 0.02
CA GLY A 312 1.29 34.44 0.54
C GLY A 312 2.12 35.40 -0.30
N ASP A 313 2.55 35.01 -1.51
CA ASP A 313 3.20 35.93 -2.45
C ASP A 313 2.19 36.83 -3.17
N ASP A 314 1.03 36.29 -3.52
CA ASP A 314 -0.03 37.00 -4.25
C ASP A 314 -1.47 36.76 -3.71
N GLU A 315 -1.62 35.92 -2.67
CA GLU A 315 -2.89 35.74 -1.97
C GLU A 315 -3.25 36.95 -1.10
N ASN A 316 -4.39 37.56 -1.40
CA ASN A 316 -5.06 38.49 -0.50
C ASN A 316 -6.22 37.77 0.18
N THR A 317 -5.95 37.17 1.34
CA THR A 317 -6.91 36.34 2.07
C THR A 317 -7.04 36.77 3.53
N SER A 318 -8.09 36.31 4.20
CA SER A 318 -8.35 36.57 5.62
C SER A 318 -7.69 35.55 6.56
N VAL A 319 -7.20 34.43 6.03
CA VAL A 319 -6.54 33.37 6.80
C VAL A 319 -5.03 33.61 6.85
N LYS A 320 -4.33 33.01 7.80
CA LYS A 320 -2.86 33.11 7.86
C LYS A 320 -2.23 32.46 6.63
N THR A 321 -1.33 33.17 5.96
CA THR A 321 -0.46 32.60 4.93
C THR A 321 0.83 32.10 5.57
N THR A 322 1.43 31.06 4.99
CA THR A 322 2.59 30.37 5.59
C THR A 322 3.93 30.85 5.04
N GLY A 323 3.96 31.50 3.88
CA GLY A 323 5.18 31.84 3.14
C GLY A 323 5.86 30.63 2.50
N ALA A 324 5.28 29.43 2.61
CA ALA A 324 5.87 28.20 2.13
C ALA A 324 5.71 28.05 0.61
N THR A 325 6.66 27.34 0.01
CA THR A 325 6.62 26.96 -1.40
C THR A 325 6.01 25.58 -1.55
N TYR A 326 5.02 25.46 -2.43
CA TYR A 326 4.31 24.23 -2.74
C TYR A 326 4.44 23.88 -4.23
N GLN A 327 4.04 22.65 -4.56
CA GLN A 327 4.10 22.13 -5.93
C GLN A 327 2.68 21.86 -6.43
N ARG A 328 2.40 22.24 -7.67
CA ARG A 328 1.13 22.02 -8.37
C ARG A 328 1.32 21.12 -9.58
N VAL A 329 0.48 20.10 -9.72
CA VAL A 329 0.64 19.08 -10.76
C VAL A 329 0.64 19.65 -12.19
N ASN A 330 1.58 19.18 -13.02
CA ASN A 330 1.64 19.48 -14.45
C ASN A 330 1.65 18.16 -15.25
N ALA A 331 0.50 17.83 -15.84
CA ALA A 331 0.27 16.57 -16.55
C ALA A 331 1.15 16.42 -17.80
N TYR A 332 1.37 17.50 -18.55
CA TYR A 332 2.19 17.47 -19.75
C TYR A 332 3.65 17.15 -19.42
N SER A 333 4.21 17.89 -18.46
CA SER A 333 5.59 17.69 -18.00
C SER A 333 5.78 16.30 -17.38
N ALA A 334 4.81 15.83 -16.59
CA ALA A 334 4.85 14.50 -15.98
C ALA A 334 4.84 13.37 -17.04
N VAL A 335 3.90 13.39 -17.99
CA VAL A 335 3.82 12.35 -19.03
C VAL A 335 5.02 12.40 -19.98
N ARG A 336 5.55 13.60 -20.26
CA ARG A 336 6.80 13.76 -21.02
C ARG A 336 8.00 13.17 -20.27
N ALA A 337 8.12 13.38 -18.96
CA ALA A 337 9.16 12.77 -18.15
C ALA A 337 9.05 11.23 -18.13
N VAL A 338 7.82 10.69 -18.07
CA VAL A 338 7.58 9.23 -18.20
C VAL A 338 8.08 8.71 -19.55
N ARG A 339 7.76 9.39 -20.66
CA ARG A 339 8.31 9.02 -21.97
C ARG A 339 9.84 9.06 -21.96
N ASN A 340 10.44 10.12 -21.41
CA ASN A 340 11.89 10.30 -21.39
C ASN A 340 12.58 9.20 -20.59
N LEU A 341 11.99 8.79 -19.45
CA LEU A 341 12.45 7.68 -18.62
C LEU A 341 12.63 6.38 -19.43
N PHE A 342 11.76 6.14 -20.42
CA PHE A 342 11.75 4.88 -21.18
C PHE A 342 12.35 4.98 -22.59
N THR A 343 12.37 6.17 -23.19
CA THR A 343 12.78 6.35 -24.60
C THR A 343 14.13 7.05 -24.77
N GLY A 344 14.78 7.47 -23.68
CA GLY A 344 16.07 8.15 -23.75
C GLY A 344 16.01 9.55 -24.35
N GLY A 345 14.87 10.24 -24.22
CA GLY A 345 14.75 11.66 -24.57
C GLY A 345 14.51 11.97 -26.06
N VAL A 346 13.70 11.18 -26.76
CA VAL A 346 13.21 11.59 -28.09
C VAL A 346 11.97 12.47 -27.87
N ASN A 347 11.95 13.73 -28.33
CA ASN A 347 10.75 14.58 -28.38
C ASN A 347 10.16 14.57 -29.81
N THR A 348 8.84 14.65 -29.93
CA THR A 348 8.11 14.84 -31.20
C THR A 348 7.13 16.01 -30.95
N GLY A 349 6.62 16.73 -31.95
CA GLY A 349 5.40 17.56 -31.78
C GLY A 349 5.48 19.08 -32.01
N GLU A 350 6.58 19.76 -31.70
CA GLU A 350 6.82 21.08 -32.33
C GLU A 350 7.21 20.83 -33.79
N VAL A 351 6.67 21.62 -34.73
CA VAL A 351 6.94 21.45 -36.18
C VAL A 351 8.41 21.69 -36.52
N ASP A 352 9.13 22.28 -35.57
CA ASP A 352 10.57 22.50 -35.54
C ASP A 352 10.91 22.69 -34.04
N PRO A 353 11.12 21.61 -33.26
CA PRO A 353 11.26 21.66 -31.81
C PRO A 353 12.48 22.41 -31.34
N ASN A 354 13.44 22.74 -32.20
CA ASN A 354 14.57 23.59 -31.86
C ASN A 354 14.51 24.94 -32.61
N GLY A 355 13.53 25.16 -33.49
CA GLY A 355 13.25 26.36 -34.28
C GLY A 355 12.96 27.65 -33.55
N THR A 356 12.70 27.58 -32.25
CA THR A 356 12.33 28.74 -31.44
C THR A 356 12.98 28.75 -30.06
N ILE A 357 12.95 29.90 -29.40
CA ILE A 357 13.41 30.08 -28.01
C ILE A 357 12.66 29.17 -27.04
N ALA A 358 11.37 28.90 -27.30
CA ALA A 358 10.55 28.01 -26.46
C ALA A 358 10.93 26.53 -26.63
N GLY A 359 11.35 26.15 -27.84
CA GLY A 359 11.79 24.79 -28.18
C GLY A 359 13.29 24.53 -28.00
N ALA A 360 14.10 25.59 -27.91
CA ALA A 360 15.55 25.52 -27.98
C ALA A 360 16.17 24.35 -27.19
N VAL A 361 17.06 23.62 -27.85
CA VAL A 361 17.80 22.51 -27.25
C VAL A 361 18.58 23.05 -26.05
N ASN A 362 18.46 22.39 -24.89
CA ASN A 362 19.30 22.72 -23.75
C ASN A 362 20.77 22.48 -24.13
N GLY A 363 21.50 23.59 -24.28
CA GLY A 363 22.93 23.62 -24.44
C GLY A 363 23.64 23.56 -23.08
N PRO A 364 24.97 23.57 -23.09
CA PRO A 364 25.78 23.53 -21.89
C PRO A 364 25.60 24.80 -21.04
N GLU A 365 25.76 24.63 -19.74
CA GLU A 365 26.25 25.69 -18.87
C GLU A 365 27.74 25.88 -19.15
N LEU A 366 28.16 27.12 -19.39
CA LEU A 366 29.50 27.45 -19.83
C LEU A 366 30.26 28.15 -18.70
N ASP A 367 31.22 27.42 -18.16
CA ASP A 367 32.02 27.70 -16.97
C ASP A 367 33.54 27.61 -17.25
N ASP A 368 33.97 28.14 -18.40
CA ASP A 368 35.36 28.07 -18.93
C ASP A 368 35.78 26.69 -19.47
N SER A 369 34.94 25.66 -19.36
CA SER A 369 35.17 24.36 -20.00
C SER A 369 34.59 24.30 -21.43
N PRO A 370 35.33 23.78 -22.44
CA PRO A 370 34.76 23.54 -23.75
C PRO A 370 33.70 22.42 -23.68
N SER A 371 32.53 22.68 -24.24
CA SER A 371 31.46 21.70 -24.31
C SER A 371 31.85 20.53 -25.21
N ALA A 372 31.27 19.36 -24.93
CA ALA A 372 31.20 18.31 -25.94
C ALA A 372 30.50 18.87 -27.20
N ALA A 373 30.93 18.42 -28.37
CA ALA A 373 30.26 18.79 -29.61
C ALA A 373 28.88 18.13 -29.67
N ILE A 374 27.85 18.94 -29.92
CA ILE A 374 26.48 18.50 -30.13
C ILE A 374 26.33 18.21 -31.62
N GLU A 375 26.09 16.95 -31.96
CA GLU A 375 25.83 16.54 -33.34
C GLU A 375 24.34 16.67 -33.66
N SER A 376 24.01 17.34 -34.77
CA SER A 376 22.64 17.51 -35.25
C SER A 376 22.60 17.65 -36.78
N ASN A 377 21.44 17.96 -37.34
CA ASN A 377 21.21 18.03 -38.77
C ASN A 377 20.24 19.16 -39.12
N ILE A 378 20.71 20.17 -39.84
CA ILE A 378 19.84 21.19 -40.41
C ILE A 378 18.97 20.53 -41.48
N GLY A 379 17.67 20.64 -41.30
CA GLY A 379 16.58 20.09 -42.09
C GLY A 379 15.91 18.86 -41.49
N SER A 380 16.31 18.44 -40.28
CA SER A 380 15.64 17.36 -39.56
C SER A 380 15.84 17.37 -38.04
N ASP A 381 14.74 17.27 -37.29
CA ASP A 381 14.74 17.10 -35.85
C ASP A 381 14.54 15.63 -35.46
N GLY A 382 15.64 15.00 -35.06
CA GLY A 382 15.70 13.57 -34.79
C GLY A 382 15.41 12.74 -36.05
N SER A 383 14.17 12.28 -36.21
CA SER A 383 13.73 11.49 -37.38
C SER A 383 12.73 12.23 -38.29
N THR A 384 12.36 13.46 -37.92
CA THR A 384 11.35 14.27 -38.62
C THR A 384 12.06 15.22 -39.57
N SER A 385 11.69 15.24 -40.85
CA SER A 385 12.24 16.22 -41.80
C SER A 385 11.43 17.50 -41.74
N VAL A 386 12.10 18.63 -41.48
CA VAL A 386 11.46 19.94 -41.24
C VAL A 386 11.69 20.95 -42.36
N GLY A 387 12.61 20.70 -43.30
CA GLY A 387 12.74 21.47 -44.54
C GLY A 387 14.05 22.25 -44.66
N GLY A 388 14.14 23.16 -45.62
CA GLY A 388 15.35 23.98 -45.82
C GLY A 388 15.37 25.25 -44.97
N ASP A 389 14.21 25.69 -44.51
CA ASP A 389 13.97 26.86 -43.66
C ASP A 389 14.30 26.63 -42.18
N ASP A 390 14.76 25.42 -41.86
CA ASP A 390 15.11 24.94 -40.52
C ASP A 390 16.19 25.78 -39.81
N VAL A 391 16.02 25.91 -38.49
CA VAL A 391 16.92 26.63 -37.59
C VAL A 391 17.01 25.94 -36.22
N ASP A 392 18.11 25.26 -35.94
CA ASP A 392 18.35 24.72 -34.60
C ASP A 392 18.79 25.84 -33.62
N LEU A 393 17.99 26.14 -32.59
CA LEU A 393 18.37 26.98 -31.45
C LEU A 393 18.86 26.17 -30.26
N TYR A 394 19.92 26.69 -29.63
CA TYR A 394 20.53 26.17 -28.42
C TYR A 394 20.43 27.20 -27.29
N ARG A 395 19.85 26.82 -26.15
CA ARG A 395 19.85 27.62 -24.92
C ARG A 395 21.15 27.39 -24.17
N ILE A 396 21.97 28.42 -24.01
CA ILE A 396 23.22 28.35 -23.23
C ILE A 396 23.12 29.25 -22.00
N SER A 397 23.75 28.81 -20.92
CA SER A 397 23.93 29.61 -19.71
C SER A 397 25.39 30.06 -19.63
N VAL A 398 25.62 31.37 -19.62
CA VAL A 398 26.94 31.96 -19.46
C VAL A 398 27.08 32.33 -17.98
N THR A 399 27.93 31.63 -17.24
CA THR A 399 28.04 31.80 -15.78
C THR A 399 28.85 33.03 -15.39
N SER A 400 29.78 33.46 -16.24
CA SER A 400 30.57 34.68 -16.05
C SER A 400 30.83 35.42 -17.37
N PRO A 401 31.10 36.75 -17.34
CA PRO A 401 31.41 37.50 -18.56
C PRO A 401 32.63 36.93 -19.30
N GLY A 402 32.52 36.73 -20.61
CA GLY A 402 33.58 36.09 -21.38
C GLY A 402 33.36 36.13 -22.89
N GLU A 403 34.36 35.66 -23.63
CA GLU A 403 34.26 35.48 -25.08
C GLU A 403 33.71 34.09 -25.40
N LEU A 404 32.44 34.03 -25.82
CA LEU A 404 31.83 32.80 -26.30
C LEU A 404 32.38 32.46 -27.68
N LYS A 405 33.10 31.36 -27.78
CA LYS A 405 33.51 30.73 -29.04
C LYS A 405 32.52 29.61 -29.41
N ILE A 406 32.07 29.64 -30.67
CA ILE A 406 31.14 28.68 -31.26
C ILE A 406 31.84 28.04 -32.45
N ASP A 407 32.14 26.75 -32.35
CA ASP A 407 32.75 25.96 -33.41
C ASP A 407 31.69 25.08 -34.08
N VAL A 408 31.49 25.24 -35.39
CA VAL A 408 30.54 24.43 -36.19
C VAL A 408 31.32 23.67 -37.25
N ASP A 409 31.34 22.34 -37.14
CA ASP A 409 31.86 21.45 -38.17
C ASP A 409 30.72 20.95 -39.06
N THR A 410 30.80 21.24 -40.36
CA THR A 410 29.87 20.72 -41.37
C THR A 410 30.57 20.70 -42.72
N SER A 411 30.22 19.74 -43.58
CA SER A 411 30.68 19.68 -44.98
C SER A 411 29.52 19.70 -45.99
N THR A 412 28.30 19.80 -45.50
CA THR A 412 27.06 19.52 -46.25
C THR A 412 26.30 20.80 -46.61
N PHE A 413 26.49 21.90 -45.88
CA PHE A 413 25.87 23.21 -46.15
C PHE A 413 26.76 24.39 -45.72
N GLN A 414 26.35 25.61 -46.06
CA GLN A 414 26.99 26.84 -45.59
C GLN A 414 26.27 27.34 -44.32
N ALA A 415 26.95 27.20 -43.18
CA ALA A 415 26.41 27.57 -41.87
C ALA A 415 26.25 29.08 -41.66
N VAL A 416 25.16 29.47 -41.00
CA VAL A 416 24.83 30.85 -40.58
C VAL A 416 24.45 30.83 -39.10
N LEU A 417 25.19 31.56 -38.26
CA LEU A 417 24.99 31.66 -36.81
C LEU A 417 24.43 33.01 -36.39
N ARG A 418 23.52 33.03 -35.41
CA ARG A 418 23.02 34.23 -34.73
C ARG A 418 22.88 33.99 -33.23
N VAL A 419 23.11 35.02 -32.43
CA VAL A 419 23.00 34.96 -30.96
C VAL A 419 21.95 35.95 -30.49
N PHE A 420 21.07 35.49 -29.61
CA PHE A 420 19.94 36.24 -29.06
C PHE A 420 19.99 36.28 -27.53
N SER A 421 19.52 37.38 -26.96
CA SER A 421 19.25 37.49 -25.52
C SER A 421 18.05 36.60 -25.13
N ALA A 422 17.81 36.38 -23.83
CA ALA A 422 16.61 35.72 -23.34
C ALA A 422 15.28 36.31 -23.84
N ALA A 423 15.24 37.61 -24.16
CA ALA A 423 14.06 38.26 -24.75
C ALA A 423 13.92 38.10 -26.28
N GLY A 424 14.79 37.30 -26.92
CA GLY A 424 14.83 37.10 -28.38
C GLY A 424 15.35 38.29 -29.20
N THR A 425 15.93 39.30 -28.54
CA THR A 425 16.61 40.41 -29.21
C THR A 425 17.98 39.98 -29.71
N PRO A 426 18.39 40.26 -30.97
CA PRO A 426 19.73 39.95 -31.46
C PRO A 426 20.81 40.69 -30.66
N VAL A 427 21.78 39.95 -30.12
CA VAL A 427 22.92 40.50 -29.35
C VAL A 427 24.10 40.79 -30.26
N ASP A 428 24.25 40.02 -31.34
CA ASP A 428 25.21 40.27 -32.42
C ASP A 428 24.50 40.14 -33.79
N LEU A 429 24.74 41.11 -34.69
CA LEU A 429 24.15 41.24 -36.02
C LEU A 429 25.27 41.20 -37.07
N SER A 430 25.92 40.06 -37.24
CA SER A 430 26.74 39.82 -38.43
C SER A 430 26.46 38.46 -39.06
N THR A 431 26.07 38.47 -40.34
CA THR A 431 25.78 37.31 -41.18
C THR A 431 27.05 36.95 -41.96
N ALA A 432 27.91 36.09 -41.41
CA ALA A 432 29.07 35.57 -42.11
C ALA A 432 28.87 34.09 -42.39
N GLY A 433 28.62 33.73 -43.65
CA GLY A 433 28.61 32.35 -44.12
C GLY A 433 30.03 31.85 -44.35
N GLY A 434 30.44 30.79 -43.66
CA GLY A 434 31.72 30.11 -43.86
C GLY A 434 31.59 28.87 -44.77
N ASN A 435 32.64 28.52 -45.50
CA ASN A 435 32.74 27.20 -46.12
C ASN A 435 33.26 26.20 -45.05
N SER A 436 32.67 25.01 -45.02
CA SER A 436 32.98 23.84 -44.18
C SER A 436 33.96 24.02 -43.00
N GLY A 437 33.46 23.94 -41.76
CA GLY A 437 34.24 24.12 -40.53
C GLY A 437 34.45 25.60 -40.21
N PHE A 438 33.53 26.20 -39.44
CA PHE A 438 33.50 27.63 -39.14
C PHE A 438 33.54 27.86 -37.62
N SER A 439 34.27 28.89 -37.19
CA SER A 439 34.41 29.27 -35.78
C SER A 439 34.08 30.75 -35.60
N ARG A 440 33.33 31.09 -34.56
CA ARG A 440 32.92 32.48 -34.24
C ARG A 440 33.15 32.80 -32.78
N VAL A 441 33.52 34.05 -32.50
CA VAL A 441 33.69 34.58 -31.14
C VAL A 441 32.69 35.73 -30.92
N VAL A 442 32.01 35.73 -29.77
CA VAL A 442 31.03 36.74 -29.36
C VAL A 442 31.24 37.09 -27.88
N SER A 443 31.46 38.36 -27.54
CA SER A 443 31.58 38.79 -26.15
C SER A 443 30.21 38.86 -25.48
N LEU A 444 30.03 38.16 -24.36
CA LEU A 444 28.76 38.07 -23.62
C LEU A 444 28.96 38.40 -22.13
N GLN A 445 27.92 38.96 -21.51
CA GLN A 445 27.80 39.09 -20.05
C GLN A 445 27.23 37.79 -19.47
N SER A 446 27.29 37.59 -18.14
CA SER A 446 26.60 36.45 -17.52
C SER A 446 25.09 36.51 -17.79
N GLY A 447 24.47 35.34 -17.91
CA GLY A 447 23.04 35.19 -18.18
C GLY A 447 22.73 34.17 -19.27
N THR A 448 21.44 34.05 -19.59
CA THR A 448 20.93 33.10 -20.59
C THR A 448 20.91 33.70 -21.99
N TYR A 449 21.49 32.98 -22.94
CA TYR A 449 21.49 33.34 -24.35
C TYR A 449 21.02 32.17 -25.22
N TYR A 450 20.64 32.50 -26.44
CA TYR A 450 20.18 31.53 -27.44
C TYR A 450 21.03 31.63 -28.70
N VAL A 451 21.65 30.54 -29.10
CA VAL A 451 22.45 30.47 -30.33
C VAL A 451 21.65 29.71 -31.38
N GLY A 452 21.28 30.37 -32.47
CA GLY A 452 20.58 29.74 -33.58
C GLY A 452 21.51 29.49 -34.77
N LEU A 453 21.53 28.24 -35.24
CA LEU A 453 22.26 27.80 -36.42
C LEU A 453 21.29 27.53 -37.57
N SER A 454 21.67 27.94 -38.78
CA SER A 454 20.85 27.79 -39.98
C SER A 454 21.73 27.66 -41.23
N SER A 455 21.12 27.41 -42.38
CA SER A 455 21.81 27.26 -43.66
C SER A 455 21.54 28.44 -44.61
N ALA A 456 22.58 28.98 -45.25
CA ALA A 456 22.41 30.09 -46.18
C ALA A 456 21.40 29.74 -47.32
N PRO A 457 20.46 30.65 -47.67
CA PRO A 457 20.41 32.06 -47.33
C PRO A 457 19.67 32.41 -46.02
N ASN A 458 19.25 31.44 -45.22
CA ASN A 458 18.51 31.66 -43.98
C ASN A 458 19.36 32.46 -42.97
N SER A 459 19.15 33.77 -42.91
CA SER A 459 19.99 34.70 -42.13
C SER A 459 19.19 35.75 -41.37
N VAL A 460 17.86 35.74 -41.52
CA VAL A 460 16.96 36.80 -41.03
C VAL A 460 15.71 36.23 -40.34
N TYR A 461 15.73 34.95 -39.93
CA TYR A 461 14.63 34.31 -39.21
C TYR A 461 14.29 35.02 -37.87
N ASN A 462 13.07 34.83 -37.39
CA ASN A 462 12.60 35.27 -36.08
C ASN A 462 12.67 34.09 -35.09
N PRO A 463 13.48 34.18 -34.01
CA PRO A 463 13.69 33.08 -33.07
C PRO A 463 12.46 32.75 -32.20
N ASN A 464 11.33 33.46 -32.36
CA ASN A 464 10.08 33.18 -31.67
C ASN A 464 9.00 32.64 -32.61
N ILE A 465 9.30 32.46 -33.90
CA ILE A 465 8.34 32.01 -34.92
C ILE A 465 9.00 30.88 -35.74
N PRO A 466 8.51 29.63 -35.66
CA PRO A 466 9.04 28.51 -36.44
C PRO A 466 8.99 28.78 -37.95
N GLY A 467 9.99 28.32 -38.71
CA GLY A 467 10.01 28.43 -40.18
C GLY A 467 9.95 29.87 -40.72
N SER A 468 10.37 30.87 -39.93
CA SER A 468 10.30 32.29 -40.32
C SER A 468 11.43 32.73 -41.26
N GLY A 469 12.34 31.82 -41.60
CA GLY A 469 13.45 32.01 -42.51
C GLY A 469 13.17 31.55 -43.95
N PRO A 470 13.98 31.96 -44.94
CA PRO A 470 13.94 31.40 -46.30
C PRO A 470 14.64 30.02 -46.38
N ASP A 471 14.15 29.13 -47.26
CA ASP A 471 14.75 27.80 -47.52
C ASP A 471 16.25 27.87 -47.86
N GLY A 472 17.07 27.19 -47.06
CA GLY A 472 18.48 26.86 -47.27
C GLY A 472 18.71 25.37 -47.59
N ALA A 473 19.98 24.95 -47.58
CA ALA A 473 20.40 23.56 -47.79
C ALA A 473 20.38 22.76 -46.48
N THR A 474 20.02 21.47 -46.55
CA THR A 474 19.97 20.57 -45.39
C THR A 474 21.26 19.74 -45.24
N GLY A 475 21.65 19.36 -44.03
CA GLY A 475 22.75 18.43 -43.79
C GLY A 475 23.27 18.41 -42.34
N THR A 476 24.07 17.39 -42.04
CA THR A 476 24.61 17.17 -40.69
C THR A 476 25.67 18.19 -40.30
N TYR A 477 25.75 18.48 -39.01
CA TYR A 477 26.79 19.30 -38.42
C TYR A 477 27.10 18.87 -36.98
N ALA A 478 28.23 19.33 -36.45
CA ALA A 478 28.54 19.28 -35.03
C ALA A 478 28.82 20.70 -34.54
N ILE A 479 28.19 21.12 -33.44
CA ILE A 479 28.39 22.44 -32.83
C ILE A 479 28.99 22.28 -31.43
N ALA A 480 30.05 23.00 -31.13
CA ALA A 480 30.65 23.06 -29.80
C ALA A 480 30.73 24.51 -29.32
N PHE A 481 30.59 24.68 -28.02
CA PHE A 481 30.64 25.97 -27.34
C PHE A 481 31.82 25.96 -26.37
N SER A 482 32.57 27.04 -26.32
CA SER A 482 33.54 27.27 -25.24
C SER A 482 33.46 28.72 -24.84
N LEU A 483 33.40 29.00 -23.55
CA LEU A 483 33.49 30.35 -23.03
C LEU A 483 34.94 30.57 -22.60
N ASP A 484 35.52 31.69 -22.99
CA ASP A 484 36.85 32.12 -22.54
C ASP A 484 36.62 33.23 -21.51
N THR A 485 36.60 32.88 -20.21
CA THR A 485 36.28 33.81 -19.11
C THR A 485 37.56 34.44 -18.60
N ALA A 486 37.75 35.75 -18.75
CA ALA A 486 39.05 36.37 -18.51
C ALA A 486 39.61 36.21 -17.08
N ASP A 487 38.74 35.91 -16.09
CA ASP A 487 38.99 35.76 -14.65
C ASP A 487 37.79 35.00 -14.05
N ALA A 488 37.88 33.66 -13.92
CA ALA A 488 36.74 32.75 -13.71
C ALA A 488 36.22 32.76 -12.26
N ASP A 489 37.13 32.87 -11.29
CA ASP A 489 36.84 33.10 -9.87
C ASP A 489 36.90 34.59 -9.47
N GLY A 490 37.00 35.48 -10.45
CA GLY A 490 37.01 36.94 -10.33
C GLY A 490 35.84 37.58 -9.60
N VAL A 491 34.70 36.91 -9.47
CA VAL A 491 33.43 37.44 -8.91
C VAL A 491 32.72 36.40 -8.04
N ILE A 492 31.78 36.85 -7.21
CA ILE A 492 31.00 36.02 -6.27
C ILE A 492 30.37 34.79 -6.94
N ASP A 493 29.85 34.91 -8.17
CA ASP A 493 29.18 33.82 -8.91
C ASP A 493 30.16 32.72 -9.35
N GLY A 494 31.45 33.03 -9.45
CA GLY A 494 32.54 32.10 -9.79
C GLY A 494 33.31 31.57 -8.58
N ALA A 495 32.82 31.86 -7.36
CA ALA A 495 33.55 31.56 -6.14
C ALA A 495 33.77 30.05 -5.91
N THR A 496 34.97 29.68 -5.46
CA THR A 496 35.33 28.30 -5.13
C THR A 496 34.78 27.89 -3.76
N ASP A 497 34.10 26.74 -3.67
CA ASP A 497 33.51 26.24 -2.42
C ASP A 497 34.57 25.80 -1.39
N ILE A 498 34.38 26.23 -0.12
CA ILE A 498 35.18 25.87 1.04
C ILE A 498 34.29 25.22 2.10
N SER A 499 34.72 24.06 2.61
CA SER A 499 34.08 23.38 3.75
C SER A 499 34.82 23.74 5.04
N VAL A 500 34.09 24.17 6.08
CA VAL A 500 34.69 24.55 7.38
C VAL A 500 34.40 23.53 8.48
N GLY A 501 35.45 23.16 9.24
CA GLY A 501 35.44 22.27 10.42
C GLY A 501 36.64 22.59 11.35
N THR A 502 37.01 21.70 12.28
CA THR A 502 38.11 21.93 13.26
C THR A 502 39.54 21.83 12.67
N GLY A 503 39.68 21.49 11.38
CA GLY A 503 40.95 21.58 10.66
C GLY A 503 40.98 22.79 9.74
N ALA A 504 42.00 23.65 9.85
CA ALA A 504 42.21 24.73 8.89
C ALA A 504 42.41 24.13 7.49
N GLN A 505 41.49 24.40 6.56
CA GLN A 505 41.66 24.00 5.17
C GLN A 505 42.66 24.97 4.52
N ALA A 506 43.81 24.45 4.10
CA ALA A 506 44.83 25.22 3.40
C ALA A 506 44.58 25.15 1.90
N ILE A 507 44.24 26.29 1.28
CA ILE A 507 44.02 26.42 -0.16
C ILE A 507 45.17 27.20 -0.75
N THR A 508 45.92 26.60 -1.67
CA THR A 508 47.04 27.29 -2.33
C THR A 508 46.59 27.78 -3.71
N ALA A 509 46.76 29.08 -3.95
CA ALA A 509 46.38 29.77 -5.20
C ALA A 509 47.41 30.85 -5.56
N ASN A 510 47.19 31.59 -6.65
CA ASN A 510 48.18 32.53 -7.19
C ASN A 510 47.50 33.75 -7.82
N ILE A 511 47.67 34.92 -7.19
CA ILE A 511 47.16 36.16 -7.76
C ILE A 511 47.89 36.41 -9.08
N GLY A 512 47.14 36.37 -10.17
CA GLY A 512 47.54 36.52 -11.57
C GLY A 512 47.33 35.27 -12.44
N GLN A 513 46.82 34.16 -11.87
CA GLN A 513 46.65 32.86 -12.54
C GLN A 513 45.49 32.02 -12.00
N ASP A 514 44.44 31.89 -12.80
CA ASP A 514 43.44 30.83 -12.66
C ASP A 514 43.97 29.48 -13.20
N PRO A 515 43.34 28.34 -12.84
CA PRO A 515 43.70 27.02 -13.35
C PRO A 515 43.81 26.94 -14.88
N GLY A 516 45.04 27.01 -15.41
CA GLY A 516 45.33 26.88 -16.84
C GLY A 516 45.36 28.20 -17.62
N LYS A 517 45.17 29.35 -16.97
CA LYS A 517 45.07 30.67 -17.61
C LYS A 517 45.92 31.72 -16.89
N SER A 518 46.26 32.81 -17.59
CA SER A 518 47.00 33.94 -17.01
C SER A 518 46.14 35.19 -17.10
N VAL A 519 45.73 35.70 -15.94
CA VAL A 519 44.85 36.87 -15.77
C VAL A 519 45.67 38.14 -15.54
N GLY A 520 46.85 38.00 -14.90
CA GLY A 520 47.74 39.11 -14.60
C GLY A 520 47.28 39.93 -13.39
N ALA A 521 47.80 41.14 -13.18
CA ALA A 521 47.58 41.90 -11.94
C ALA A 521 46.12 42.40 -11.71
N SER A 522 45.18 42.06 -12.58
CA SER A 522 43.74 42.34 -12.42
C SER A 522 42.96 41.23 -11.71
N ASP A 523 43.62 40.10 -11.47
CA ASP A 523 43.06 38.89 -10.86
C ASP A 523 42.56 39.12 -9.42
N VAL A 524 41.46 38.44 -9.08
CA VAL A 524 40.91 38.32 -7.73
C VAL A 524 40.24 36.96 -7.57
N ASP A 525 40.76 36.13 -6.68
CA ASP A 525 40.18 34.83 -6.38
C ASP A 525 39.02 34.96 -5.36
N PHE A 526 37.80 34.54 -5.70
CA PHE A 526 36.67 34.40 -4.76
C PHE A 526 36.51 32.97 -4.23
N TYR A 527 36.13 32.86 -2.96
CA TYR A 527 35.80 31.63 -2.27
C TYR A 527 34.47 31.73 -1.51
N ARG A 528 33.69 30.66 -1.42
CA ARG A 528 32.37 30.62 -0.78
C ARG A 528 32.36 29.67 0.41
N VAL A 529 31.83 30.11 1.55
CA VAL A 529 31.69 29.32 2.79
C VAL A 529 30.31 29.50 3.42
N THR A 530 29.61 28.40 3.68
CA THR A 530 28.36 28.40 4.45
C THR A 530 28.64 27.92 5.85
N VAL A 531 28.34 28.75 6.85
CA VAL A 531 28.69 28.42 8.24
C VAL A 531 27.63 27.50 8.85
N PRO A 532 28.03 26.39 9.49
CA PRO A 532 27.09 25.39 10.00
C PRO A 532 26.34 25.86 11.25
N ASP A 533 26.87 26.86 11.96
CA ASP A 533 26.30 27.40 13.19
C ASP A 533 26.74 28.85 13.45
N ASP A 534 26.21 29.46 14.52
CA ASP A 534 26.70 30.74 15.05
C ASP A 534 28.12 30.57 15.61
N GLY A 535 29.01 31.50 15.30
CA GLY A 535 30.40 31.39 15.75
C GLY A 535 31.32 32.47 15.22
N THR A 536 32.62 32.17 15.18
CA THR A 536 33.63 33.05 14.57
C THR A 536 34.28 32.36 13.39
N LEU A 537 34.25 33.03 12.23
CA LEU A 537 35.00 32.64 11.03
C LEU A 537 36.34 33.38 11.02
N LEU A 538 37.42 32.62 10.87
CA LEU A 538 38.79 33.13 10.79
C LEU A 538 39.35 32.84 9.40
N VAL A 539 39.92 33.87 8.78
CA VAL A 539 40.50 33.86 7.43
C VAL A 539 41.93 34.41 7.52
N ASP A 540 42.90 33.62 7.08
CA ASP A 540 44.32 33.95 7.14
C ASP A 540 45.00 33.67 5.80
N ILE A 541 45.94 34.52 5.39
CA ILE A 541 46.64 34.41 4.10
C ILE A 541 48.14 34.43 4.31
N ASP A 542 48.80 33.34 3.91
CA ASP A 542 50.27 33.23 3.89
C ASP A 542 50.79 33.35 2.46
N THR A 543 51.58 34.38 2.16
CA THR A 543 52.25 34.48 0.85
C THR A 543 53.39 33.47 0.71
N ASN A 544 53.51 32.80 -0.45
CA ASN A 544 54.53 31.77 -0.70
C ASN A 544 55.31 32.00 -2.02
N GLY A 545 56.63 31.70 -2.03
CA GLY A 545 57.48 31.79 -3.23
C GLY A 545 58.49 32.94 -3.28
N SER A 546 58.99 33.29 -4.48
CA SER A 546 60.06 34.30 -4.69
C SER A 546 59.57 35.71 -5.05
N SER A 547 58.29 35.86 -5.37
CA SER A 547 57.61 37.12 -5.65
C SER A 547 56.40 37.20 -4.72
N TYR A 548 56.58 37.80 -3.55
CA TYR A 548 55.55 37.96 -2.53
C TYR A 548 54.53 39.01 -3.02
N PRO A 549 53.29 38.63 -3.36
CA PRO A 549 52.26 39.60 -3.70
C PRO A 549 51.88 40.38 -2.43
N ASP A 550 51.49 41.64 -2.61
CA ASP A 550 50.94 42.48 -1.54
C ASP A 550 49.44 42.20 -1.49
N THR A 551 48.98 41.36 -0.56
CA THR A 551 47.61 40.80 -0.58
C THR A 551 46.59 41.73 0.06
N TYR A 552 45.35 41.64 -0.40
CA TYR A 552 44.21 42.35 0.15
C TYR A 552 43.01 41.43 0.18
N VAL A 553 42.49 41.16 1.37
CA VAL A 553 41.37 40.23 1.57
C VAL A 553 40.10 40.98 1.97
N ARG A 554 38.96 40.59 1.41
CA ARG A 554 37.63 41.13 1.72
C ARG A 554 36.66 39.99 1.95
N VAL A 555 35.72 40.17 2.88
CA VAL A 555 34.60 39.24 3.08
C VAL A 555 33.30 39.93 2.73
N PHE A 556 32.42 39.26 1.99
CA PHE A 556 31.11 39.73 1.55
C PHE A 556 29.99 38.78 2.02
N ASP A 557 28.75 39.29 2.09
CA ASP A 557 27.54 38.46 2.15
C ASP A 557 27.04 38.06 0.76
N GLU A 558 25.96 37.29 0.70
CA GLU A 558 25.28 36.82 -0.52
C GLU A 558 24.81 37.94 -1.46
N ASP A 559 24.52 39.13 -0.91
CA ASP A 559 24.12 40.31 -1.69
C ASP A 559 25.33 41.10 -2.24
N GLY A 560 26.56 40.65 -1.94
CA GLY A 560 27.80 41.33 -2.31
C GLY A 560 28.13 42.56 -1.45
N ASN A 561 27.49 42.72 -0.30
CA ASN A 561 27.86 43.76 0.65
C ASN A 561 29.09 43.35 1.45
N GLN A 562 30.10 44.22 1.46
CA GLN A 562 31.34 43.97 2.20
C GLN A 562 31.10 44.00 3.73
N LYS A 563 31.49 42.93 4.41
CA LYS A 563 31.44 42.78 5.88
C LYS A 563 32.74 43.18 6.55
N SER A 564 33.87 42.79 5.99
CA SER A 564 35.20 43.06 6.54
C SER A 564 36.26 43.09 5.44
N PHE A 565 37.43 43.65 5.75
CA PHE A 565 38.59 43.69 4.87
C PHE A 565 39.89 43.77 5.69
N SER A 566 41.02 43.39 5.10
CA SER A 566 42.36 43.47 5.72
C SER A 566 43.44 43.58 4.63
N ASP A 567 44.50 44.35 4.92
CA ASP A 567 45.70 44.51 4.09
C ASP A 567 46.94 43.90 4.76
N ASP A 568 47.42 44.46 5.87
CA ASP A 568 48.73 44.12 6.50
C ASP A 568 48.63 43.81 8.02
N ASP A 569 47.48 43.34 8.52
CA ASP A 569 47.26 43.16 9.96
C ASP A 569 47.75 41.80 10.49
N LEU A 570 48.48 41.83 11.62
CA LEU A 570 48.82 40.64 12.42
C LEU A 570 47.59 40.18 13.22
N ALA A 571 47.33 38.88 13.30
CA ALA A 571 46.25 38.34 14.13
C ALA A 571 46.44 38.71 15.61
N GLU A 572 45.37 39.07 16.33
CA GLU A 572 45.38 39.32 17.79
C GLU A 572 44.58 38.23 18.51
N ASP A 573 45.09 37.70 19.62
CA ASP A 573 44.33 36.76 20.46
C ASP A 573 43.26 37.49 21.31
N ILE A 574 42.47 36.72 22.08
CA ILE A 574 41.39 37.26 22.93
C ILE A 574 41.88 38.24 24.02
N SER A 575 43.19 38.35 24.24
CA SER A 575 43.83 39.26 25.19
C SER A 575 44.47 40.48 24.50
N GLY A 576 44.33 40.62 23.18
CA GLY A 576 44.93 41.68 22.38
C GLY A 576 46.43 41.47 22.12
N GLN A 577 46.91 40.23 22.14
CA GLN A 577 48.32 39.90 21.88
C GLN A 577 48.52 39.44 20.43
N GLN A 578 49.49 40.04 19.72
CA GLN A 578 49.83 39.69 18.33
C GLN A 578 50.34 38.24 18.20
N ILE A 579 49.75 37.47 17.28
CA ILE A 579 50.02 36.06 16.97
C ILE A 579 50.27 35.87 15.47
N GLU A 580 51.20 34.98 15.11
CA GLU A 580 51.54 34.56 13.73
C GLU A 580 51.23 33.06 13.61
N PHE A 581 50.44 32.64 12.62
CA PHE A 581 50.23 31.21 12.34
C PHE A 581 51.42 30.68 11.55
N ARG A 582 52.22 29.78 12.15
CA ARG A 582 53.17 28.96 11.37
C ARG A 582 52.73 27.52 11.37
N SER A 583 52.51 26.96 10.19
CA SER A 583 52.53 25.52 9.95
C SER A 583 51.62 24.69 10.89
N GLY A 584 50.39 25.16 11.13
CA GLY A 584 49.36 24.38 11.84
C GLY A 584 49.54 24.25 13.36
N LEU A 585 50.41 25.05 14.00
CA LEU A 585 50.49 25.14 15.46
C LEU A 585 50.58 26.62 15.90
N ILE A 586 49.74 27.01 16.87
CA ILE A 586 49.74 28.34 17.50
C ILE A 586 51.06 28.50 18.27
N ASN A 587 51.95 29.40 17.83
CA ASN A 587 53.14 29.78 18.60
C ASN A 587 53.04 31.22 19.10
N VAL A 588 53.13 31.38 20.43
CA VAL A 588 53.33 32.69 21.07
C VAL A 588 54.76 33.16 20.80
N VAL A 589 54.87 34.40 20.36
CA VAL A 589 56.09 35.19 20.10
C VAL A 589 57.29 34.74 20.97
N ASP A 590 58.39 34.29 20.35
CA ASP A 590 59.64 34.10 21.07
C ASP A 590 60.20 35.47 21.52
N GLY A 591 60.85 35.49 22.69
CA GLY A 591 61.30 36.72 23.35
C GLY A 591 62.42 37.51 22.63
N SER A 592 62.56 37.43 21.31
CA SER A 592 63.54 38.18 20.52
C SER A 592 62.98 39.43 19.80
N GLY A 593 61.66 39.63 19.77
CA GLY A 593 61.04 40.87 19.26
C GLY A 593 61.28 41.17 17.78
N ALA A 594 61.59 40.16 16.97
CA ALA A 594 61.69 40.28 15.52
C ALA A 594 60.75 39.27 14.85
N ALA A 595 59.61 39.75 14.35
CA ALA A 595 58.74 38.96 13.46
C ALA A 595 59.53 38.58 12.20
N GLN A 596 59.62 37.28 11.89
CA GLN A 596 60.17 36.76 10.64
C GLN A 596 59.05 36.19 9.75
N GLY A 597 57.96 36.95 9.62
CA GLY A 597 56.91 36.82 8.61
C GLY A 597 56.86 38.12 7.79
N HIS A 598 56.37 38.06 6.56
CA HIS A 598 56.42 39.19 5.64
C HIS A 598 55.42 40.27 6.08
N LYS A 599 55.75 41.55 5.93
CA LYS A 599 54.94 42.68 6.45
C LYS A 599 53.65 42.95 5.64
N THR A 600 53.18 41.96 4.89
CA THR A 600 52.18 42.11 3.81
C THR A 600 51.17 40.96 3.77
N ASP A 601 51.05 40.20 4.88
CA ASP A 601 50.11 39.08 5.00
C ASP A 601 48.81 39.60 5.64
N SER A 602 47.63 39.15 5.16
CA SER A 602 46.32 39.70 5.54
C SER A 602 45.51 38.71 6.40
N PHE A 603 45.00 39.16 7.54
CA PHE A 603 44.14 38.37 8.46
C PHE A 603 42.78 39.04 8.73
N ILE A 604 41.70 38.24 8.78
CA ILE A 604 40.34 38.66 9.17
C ILE A 604 39.71 37.65 10.13
N GLY A 605 39.16 38.13 11.25
CA GLY A 605 38.25 37.36 12.11
C GLY A 605 36.92 38.10 12.31
N GLY A 606 35.80 37.40 12.15
CA GLY A 606 34.47 38.00 12.26
C GLY A 606 33.41 37.05 12.82
N ALA A 607 32.45 37.61 13.56
CA ALA A 607 31.27 36.87 13.99
C ALA A 607 30.40 36.52 12.78
N VAL A 608 29.89 35.30 12.75
CA VAL A 608 29.07 34.75 11.67
C VAL A 608 27.81 34.11 12.25
N THR A 609 26.75 34.11 11.44
CA THR A 609 25.43 33.60 11.80
C THR A 609 25.13 32.30 11.08
N LYS A 610 24.57 31.32 11.80
CA LYS A 610 24.15 29.99 11.31
C LYS A 610 23.45 30.07 9.96
N GLY A 611 23.85 29.19 9.04
CA GLY A 611 23.22 29.03 7.72
C GLY A 611 23.48 30.18 6.74
N THR A 612 24.22 31.21 7.14
CA THR A 612 24.58 32.32 6.24
C THR A 612 25.79 31.94 5.39
N THR A 613 25.73 32.25 4.10
CA THR A 613 26.87 32.09 3.18
C THR A 613 27.69 33.37 3.12
N TYR A 614 29.01 33.24 3.28
CA TYR A 614 29.99 34.31 3.18
C TYR A 614 30.94 34.06 2.01
N TYR A 615 31.40 35.14 1.39
CA TYR A 615 32.32 35.10 0.26
C TYR A 615 33.64 35.79 0.60
N ILE A 616 34.76 35.10 0.46
CA ILE A 616 36.10 35.59 0.76
C ILE A 616 36.79 35.89 -0.57
N ALA A 617 37.23 37.12 -0.77
CA ALA A 617 37.94 37.53 -1.97
C ALA A 617 39.40 37.89 -1.65
N VAL A 618 40.32 37.39 -2.45
CA VAL A 618 41.76 37.64 -2.33
C VAL A 618 42.23 38.38 -3.58
N ALA A 619 42.82 39.56 -3.41
CA ALA A 619 43.33 40.38 -4.51
C ALA A 619 44.73 40.89 -4.18
N ASN A 620 45.41 41.51 -5.15
CA ASN A 620 46.53 42.38 -4.83
C ASN A 620 46.04 43.76 -4.33
N PHE A 621 46.83 44.42 -3.49
CA PHE A 621 46.48 45.71 -2.88
C PHE A 621 46.17 46.83 -3.87
N GLU A 622 46.88 46.88 -5.02
CA GLU A 622 46.59 47.88 -6.04
C GLU A 622 45.16 47.70 -6.58
N ASN A 623 44.71 46.46 -6.73
CA ASN A 623 43.37 46.08 -7.20
C ASN A 623 42.25 46.14 -6.13
N ARG A 624 42.52 46.59 -4.89
CA ARG A 624 41.56 46.57 -3.74
C ARG A 624 40.16 47.19 -3.96
N ALA A 625 39.98 48.01 -5.00
CA ALA A 625 38.73 48.72 -5.28
C ALA A 625 37.74 47.92 -6.15
N PHE A 626 38.03 46.65 -6.41
CA PHE A 626 37.24 45.78 -7.27
C PHE A 626 35.76 45.63 -6.85
N SER A 627 34.89 45.45 -7.84
CA SER A 627 33.47 45.12 -7.68
C SER A 627 33.32 43.61 -7.50
N PRO A 628 32.60 43.14 -6.48
CA PRO A 628 32.45 41.71 -6.27
C PRO A 628 31.52 41.02 -7.27
N THR A 629 30.77 41.78 -8.08
CA THR A 629 29.77 41.25 -9.03
C THR A 629 30.08 41.54 -10.51
N ASN A 630 31.19 42.22 -10.82
CA ASN A 630 31.62 42.44 -12.21
C ASN A 630 33.13 42.69 -12.32
N LEU A 631 33.66 42.54 -13.53
CA LEU A 631 35.09 42.66 -13.85
C LEU A 631 35.49 44.03 -14.42
N ASP A 632 34.55 44.97 -14.58
CA ASP A 632 34.76 46.22 -15.34
C ASP A 632 35.65 47.25 -14.62
N ASP A 633 35.84 47.11 -13.31
CA ASP A 633 36.56 48.07 -12.46
C ASP A 633 37.93 47.57 -11.98
N ARG A 634 38.39 46.42 -12.50
CA ARG A 634 39.71 45.87 -12.20
C ARG A 634 40.82 46.71 -12.82
N ILE A 635 41.94 46.84 -12.12
CA ILE A 635 43.13 47.53 -12.64
C ILE A 635 44.26 46.55 -12.94
N SER A 636 45.03 46.81 -13.99
CA SER A 636 46.07 45.89 -14.50
C SER A 636 47.47 46.20 -13.98
N THR A 637 47.57 46.78 -12.78
CA THR A 637 48.83 47.11 -12.11
C THR A 637 48.86 46.45 -10.75
N GLY A 638 50.03 45.98 -10.32
CA GLY A 638 50.19 45.28 -9.04
C GLY A 638 51.15 44.10 -9.12
N SER A 639 51.40 43.48 -7.96
CA SER A 639 52.25 42.30 -7.82
C SER A 639 51.42 41.02 -7.96
N THR A 640 51.89 40.08 -8.78
CA THR A 640 51.32 38.72 -8.92
C THR A 640 52.18 37.71 -8.16
N GLY A 641 51.59 36.65 -7.59
CA GLY A 641 52.34 35.63 -6.85
C GLY A 641 51.48 34.69 -6.02
N GLY A 642 52.11 33.63 -5.49
CA GLY A 642 51.42 32.56 -4.76
C GLY A 642 51.02 32.95 -3.33
N TYR A 643 49.88 32.44 -2.88
CA TYR A 643 49.41 32.53 -1.50
C TYR A 643 48.76 31.23 -1.04
N SER A 644 48.64 31.07 0.28
CA SER A 644 47.90 30.01 0.94
C SER A 644 46.80 30.64 1.80
N LEU A 645 45.55 30.36 1.50
CA LEU A 645 44.37 30.76 2.28
C LEU A 645 44.05 29.69 3.32
N PHE A 646 43.87 30.09 4.58
CA PHE A 646 43.42 29.25 5.67
C PHE A 646 42.08 29.76 6.19
N VAL A 647 41.07 28.90 6.19
CA VAL A 647 39.73 29.21 6.73
C VAL A 647 39.40 28.26 7.88
N SER A 648 38.93 28.79 9.01
CA SER A 648 38.49 27.99 10.16
C SER A 648 37.25 28.57 10.84
N PHE A 649 36.42 27.69 11.40
CA PHE A 649 35.19 28.04 12.13
C PHE A 649 35.28 27.58 13.60
N ARG A 650 34.77 28.40 14.53
CA ARG A 650 34.75 28.10 15.98
C ARG A 650 33.36 28.39 16.57
N ASN A 651 32.70 27.37 17.13
CA ASN A 651 31.40 27.48 17.83
C ASN A 651 31.49 27.36 19.37
N GLY A 652 32.54 26.74 19.92
CA GLY A 652 32.78 26.70 21.37
C GLY A 652 32.32 25.43 22.10
N ASP A 653 31.88 24.40 21.38
CA ASP A 653 31.50 23.07 21.88
C ASP A 653 32.74 22.27 22.34
N ALA A 654 32.74 21.87 23.61
CA ALA A 654 33.84 21.27 24.36
C ALA A 654 33.73 19.74 24.51
N ASN A 655 32.58 19.12 24.26
CA ASN A 655 32.37 17.66 24.38
C ASN A 655 31.59 17.03 23.20
N GLY A 656 31.34 17.77 22.12
CA GLY A 656 30.59 17.42 20.90
C GLY A 656 31.08 16.25 20.04
N ALA A 657 32.21 15.61 20.39
CA ALA A 657 32.82 14.54 19.59
C ALA A 657 33.72 13.61 20.42
N ILE A 658 33.97 12.39 19.92
CA ILE A 658 34.85 11.39 20.57
C ILE A 658 36.22 11.95 21.00
N PRO A 659 36.96 12.73 20.18
CA PRO A 659 38.25 13.30 20.60
C PRO A 659 38.16 14.27 21.77
N GLN A 660 36.97 14.83 22.00
CA GLN A 660 36.62 15.80 23.04
C GLN A 660 35.86 15.15 24.21
N ALA A 661 35.61 13.84 24.13
CA ALA A 661 34.81 13.12 25.12
C ALA A 661 35.31 13.31 26.55
N VAL A 662 34.39 13.59 27.47
CA VAL A 662 34.70 13.78 28.88
C VAL A 662 35.19 12.46 29.47
N VAL A 663 36.45 12.43 29.89
CA VAL A 663 37.08 11.23 30.46
C VAL A 663 36.61 11.01 31.90
N THR A 664 35.90 9.92 32.15
CA THR A 664 35.50 9.50 33.50
C THR A 664 36.48 8.45 34.04
N THR A 665 36.83 8.52 35.34
CA THR A 665 37.94 7.72 35.89
C THR A 665 37.53 6.41 36.57
N SER A 666 36.24 6.11 36.78
CA SER A 666 35.74 4.81 37.30
C SER A 666 34.20 4.71 37.38
N LEU A 667 33.61 3.57 36.98
CA LEU A 667 32.21 3.20 37.22
C LEU A 667 32.01 2.57 38.64
N PRO A 668 30.84 2.74 39.31
CA PRO A 668 29.63 3.42 38.86
C PRO A 668 29.72 4.96 38.92
N LEU A 669 28.98 5.62 38.03
CA LEU A 669 28.89 7.07 37.90
C LEU A 669 27.47 7.54 38.20
N VAL A 670 27.37 8.64 38.93
CA VAL A 670 26.17 9.47 39.07
C VAL A 670 26.65 10.89 38.89
N ALA A 671 26.36 11.51 37.74
CA ALA A 671 26.86 12.84 37.41
C ALA A 671 25.82 13.94 37.74
N ASN A 672 26.30 15.17 37.91
CA ASN A 672 25.48 16.39 37.92
C ASN A 672 24.79 16.57 36.55
N PRO A 673 23.69 17.33 36.45
CA PRO A 673 22.99 17.55 35.18
C PRO A 673 23.92 18.08 34.08
N GLY A 674 23.84 17.46 32.90
CA GLY A 674 24.34 17.99 31.62
C GLY A 674 23.21 18.75 30.91
N GLU A 675 23.53 19.50 29.85
CA GLU A 675 22.56 20.29 29.11
C GLU A 675 22.84 20.17 27.60
N ILE A 676 21.97 19.47 26.88
CA ILE A 676 22.06 19.42 25.41
C ILE A 676 21.74 20.82 24.88
N GLY A 677 22.63 21.42 24.11
CA GLY A 677 22.52 22.74 23.51
C GLY A 677 23.32 23.84 24.22
N SER A 678 23.98 23.52 25.33
CA SER A 678 24.90 24.45 25.98
C SER A 678 26.01 23.76 26.78
N ASP A 679 27.21 24.34 26.73
CA ASP A 679 28.38 23.74 27.35
C ASP A 679 28.94 24.58 28.51
N GLY A 680 29.40 23.90 29.57
CA GLY A 680 29.86 24.53 30.80
C GLY A 680 31.32 25.01 30.74
N THR A 681 31.56 26.33 30.73
CA THR A 681 32.92 26.89 30.89
C THR A 681 33.16 27.49 32.29
N THR A 682 34.42 27.77 32.63
CA THR A 682 34.78 28.49 33.87
C THR A 682 34.23 29.92 33.96
N ALA A 683 33.63 30.44 32.88
CA ALA A 683 33.03 31.77 32.77
C ALA A 683 31.49 31.78 32.65
N GLY A 684 30.83 30.62 32.54
CA GLY A 684 29.38 30.47 32.33
C GLY A 684 29.04 29.43 31.25
N LEU A 685 27.74 29.20 31.02
CA LEU A 685 27.23 28.36 29.92
C LEU A 685 27.44 29.08 28.58
N VAL A 686 27.98 28.38 27.59
CA VAL A 686 28.10 28.83 26.20
C VAL A 686 27.05 28.08 25.39
N SER A 687 26.17 28.79 24.68
CA SER A 687 25.18 28.16 23.81
C SER A 687 25.88 27.57 22.59
N VAL A 688 25.66 26.28 22.34
CA VAL A 688 26.30 25.52 21.25
C VAL A 688 25.30 25.00 20.21
N GLY A 689 23.99 25.21 20.44
CA GLY A 689 22.94 25.04 19.44
C GLY A 689 22.22 23.69 19.46
N ASP A 690 21.25 23.53 18.58
CA ASP A 690 20.37 22.34 18.47
C ASP A 690 21.06 21.09 17.87
N ARG A 691 22.35 21.17 17.51
CA ARG A 691 23.13 20.05 16.95
C ARG A 691 24.14 19.47 17.93
N ASP A 692 24.03 19.86 19.19
CA ASP A 692 24.92 19.44 20.28
C ASP A 692 24.82 17.94 20.57
N VAL A 693 25.96 17.34 20.93
CA VAL A 693 26.10 15.92 21.27
C VAL A 693 27.13 15.75 22.39
N ASP A 694 26.68 15.45 23.60
CA ASP A 694 27.59 15.24 24.72
C ASP A 694 28.27 13.86 24.65
N PHE A 695 29.58 13.81 24.43
CA PHE A 695 30.35 12.56 24.52
C PHE A 695 30.98 12.31 25.90
N ILE A 696 30.75 11.11 26.44
CA ILE A 696 31.31 10.62 27.71
C ILE A 696 32.10 9.33 27.46
N LYS A 697 33.36 9.30 27.89
CA LYS A 697 34.18 8.10 27.81
C LYS A 697 34.00 7.23 29.07
N LEU A 698 33.64 5.97 28.87
CA LEU A 698 33.39 4.95 29.89
C LEU A 698 34.45 3.84 29.84
N ASN A 699 34.87 3.36 31.01
CA ASN A 699 35.79 2.22 31.15
C ASN A 699 35.50 1.48 32.47
N SER A 700 35.54 0.14 32.44
CA SER A 700 35.32 -0.72 33.61
C SER A 700 36.45 -1.74 33.76
N PRO A 701 37.00 -1.97 34.97
CA PRO A 701 38.01 -3.01 35.21
C PRO A 701 37.44 -4.43 35.26
N THR A 702 36.11 -4.59 35.21
CA THR A 702 35.42 -5.88 35.23
C THR A 702 34.43 -5.98 34.08
N ALA A 703 34.32 -7.17 33.49
CA ALA A 703 33.25 -7.49 32.56
C ALA A 703 31.90 -7.59 33.30
N GLY A 704 30.80 -7.41 32.56
CA GLY A 704 29.44 -7.46 33.10
C GLY A 704 28.44 -6.73 32.22
N ILE A 705 27.25 -6.47 32.74
CA ILE A 705 26.19 -5.73 32.04
C ILE A 705 26.29 -4.25 32.41
N LEU A 706 26.72 -3.41 31.47
CA LEU A 706 26.69 -1.96 31.59
C LEU A 706 25.23 -1.50 31.54
N LYS A 707 24.74 -0.92 32.64
CA LYS A 707 23.47 -0.19 32.72
C LYS A 707 23.76 1.30 32.55
N ILE A 708 23.11 1.96 31.60
CA ILE A 708 23.08 3.40 31.40
C ILE A 708 21.64 3.89 31.61
N ASP A 709 21.47 4.93 32.41
CA ASP A 709 20.18 5.55 32.75
C ASP A 709 20.31 7.06 32.50
N ILE A 710 19.46 7.62 31.66
CA ILE A 710 19.40 9.06 31.40
C ILE A 710 18.05 9.58 31.87
N ASP A 711 18.03 10.35 32.96
CA ASP A 711 16.79 10.97 33.44
C ASP A 711 16.71 12.44 32.99
N SER A 712 15.67 12.84 32.26
CA SER A 712 15.36 14.24 31.96
C SER A 712 14.98 14.97 33.26
N ASN A 713 15.73 16.03 33.62
CA ASN A 713 15.73 16.52 35.00
C ASN A 713 14.51 17.41 35.28
N ALA A 714 13.37 16.83 35.70
CA ALA A 714 12.23 17.59 36.22
C ALA A 714 12.50 18.10 37.65
N ASN A 715 13.36 19.11 37.81
CA ASN A 715 13.60 19.78 39.10
C ASN A 715 12.39 20.64 39.55
N GLY A 716 11.28 19.98 39.93
CA GLY A 716 10.39 20.42 41.00
C GLY A 716 9.72 21.82 40.92
N GLY A 717 9.68 22.50 39.78
CA GLY A 717 8.99 23.79 39.70
C GLY A 717 8.95 24.46 38.33
N SER A 718 7.83 24.25 37.62
CA SER A 718 7.42 24.91 36.37
C SER A 718 8.01 24.34 35.07
N ILE A 719 7.11 24.01 34.15
CA ILE A 719 7.30 23.22 32.94
C ILE A 719 7.55 24.18 31.77
N THR A 720 8.75 24.14 31.18
CA THR A 720 9.04 24.53 29.78
C THR A 720 10.34 23.83 29.38
N ASP A 721 10.19 22.60 28.85
CA ASP A 721 11.18 21.70 28.22
C ASP A 721 11.86 20.62 29.09
N PRO A 722 11.27 19.41 29.21
CA PRO A 722 12.01 18.16 29.38
C PRO A 722 12.54 17.70 28.01
N VAL A 723 13.86 17.59 27.85
CA VAL A 723 14.51 17.12 26.60
C VAL A 723 14.20 15.65 26.34
N ASP A 724 13.85 15.30 25.10
CA ASP A 724 13.77 13.91 24.64
C ASP A 724 15.18 13.44 24.24
N ALA A 725 15.88 12.78 25.16
CA ALA A 725 17.26 12.36 24.97
C ALA A 725 17.34 11.03 24.21
N VAL A 726 18.34 10.88 23.36
CA VAL A 726 18.69 9.64 22.65
C VAL A 726 20.11 9.25 23.03
N VAL A 727 20.30 7.96 23.33
CA VAL A 727 21.58 7.44 23.81
C VAL A 727 22.20 6.48 22.80
N ARG A 728 23.48 6.70 22.49
CA ARG A 728 24.24 5.84 21.58
C ARG A 728 25.58 5.44 22.21
N LEU A 729 25.91 4.15 22.18
CA LEU A 729 27.17 3.62 22.68
C LEU A 729 28.08 3.24 21.50
N PHE A 730 29.30 3.76 21.50
CA PHE A 730 30.29 3.55 20.44
C PHE A 730 31.57 2.87 20.97
N ASP A 731 32.28 2.19 20.09
CA ASP A 731 33.67 1.79 20.32
C ASP A 731 34.67 2.92 20.00
N SER A 732 35.96 2.70 20.26
CA SER A 732 37.02 3.68 19.98
C SER A 732 37.23 4.05 18.50
N SER A 733 36.65 3.28 17.58
CA SER A 733 36.71 3.54 16.13
C SER A 733 35.46 4.27 15.63
N GLY A 734 34.50 4.56 16.52
CA GLY A 734 33.22 5.19 16.18
C GLY A 734 32.17 4.22 15.63
N ASN A 735 32.36 2.90 15.79
CA ASN A 735 31.31 1.94 15.42
C ASN A 735 30.22 1.95 16.50
N LEU A 736 28.96 2.03 16.09
CA LEU A 736 27.80 1.94 16.98
C LEU A 736 27.67 0.50 17.52
N LEU A 737 27.56 0.36 18.83
CA LEU A 737 27.45 -0.91 19.55
C LEU A 737 26.03 -1.15 20.09
N ALA A 738 25.37 -0.10 20.55
CA ALA A 738 24.01 -0.14 21.04
C ALA A 738 23.39 1.26 20.98
N LEU A 739 22.07 1.33 20.85
CA LEU A 739 21.31 2.56 20.97
C LEU A 739 20.04 2.30 21.79
N ASN A 740 19.52 3.34 22.43
CA ASN A 740 18.15 3.33 22.93
C ASN A 740 17.56 4.74 22.81
N ASP A 741 16.36 4.81 22.26
CA ASP A 741 15.58 6.01 21.99
C ASP A 741 14.16 5.93 22.58
N ASN A 742 13.76 4.81 23.21
CA ASN A 742 12.37 4.54 23.53
C ASN A 742 12.09 4.12 24.99
N GLY A 743 11.04 4.73 25.54
CA GLY A 743 10.08 4.04 26.40
C GLY A 743 8.64 4.47 26.01
N PRO A 744 7.67 3.55 25.85
CA PRO A 744 6.29 3.81 25.37
C PRO A 744 5.41 4.69 26.29
N ASP A 745 5.98 5.21 27.38
CA ASP A 745 5.32 6.05 28.37
C ASP A 745 5.97 7.45 28.51
N GLY A 746 6.90 7.83 27.63
CA GLY A 746 7.66 9.08 27.74
C GLY A 746 8.69 9.06 28.88
N ALA A 747 9.39 7.93 29.03
CA ALA A 747 10.47 7.76 30.00
C ALA A 747 11.83 7.78 29.28
N ASP A 748 12.67 8.73 29.66
CA ASP A 748 14.09 8.61 30.01
C ASP A 748 14.81 7.32 29.52
N PRO A 749 15.78 7.41 28.59
CA PRO A 749 16.48 6.27 28.00
C PRO A 749 17.18 5.37 29.03
N LEU A 750 16.94 4.06 28.91
CA LEU A 750 17.57 3.03 29.74
C LEU A 750 18.19 1.94 28.89
N LEU A 751 19.51 1.82 28.90
CA LEU A 751 20.27 0.89 28.05
C LEU A 751 21.08 -0.11 28.87
N TYR A 752 21.01 -1.39 28.51
CA TYR A 752 21.84 -2.46 29.02
C TYR A 752 22.70 -3.04 27.89
N TYR A 753 24.02 -3.18 28.12
CA TYR A 753 24.96 -3.73 27.13
C TYR A 753 26.05 -4.57 27.79
N GLU A 754 26.44 -5.69 27.19
CA GLU A 754 27.53 -6.53 27.72
C GLU A 754 28.89 -5.92 27.41
N ILE A 755 29.68 -5.61 28.44
CA ILE A 755 31.01 -5.01 28.28
C ILE A 755 32.14 -5.94 28.72
N SER A 756 33.26 -5.85 28.01
CA SER A 756 34.54 -6.45 28.40
C SER A 756 35.32 -5.58 29.39
N ALA A 757 36.10 -6.24 30.26
CA ALA A 757 37.01 -5.56 31.18
C ALA A 757 38.08 -4.75 30.43
N ASP A 758 38.48 -3.62 31.01
CA ASP A 758 39.54 -2.71 30.57
C ASP A 758 39.38 -2.20 29.11
N THR A 759 38.14 -2.13 28.62
CA THR A 759 37.81 -1.65 27.26
C THR A 759 37.17 -0.26 27.34
N ASP A 760 37.55 0.63 26.42
CA ASP A 760 37.01 1.98 26.30
C ASP A 760 35.74 1.98 25.45
N TYR A 761 34.67 2.55 26.00
CA TYR A 761 33.40 2.80 25.32
C TYR A 761 33.08 4.30 25.35
N TYR A 762 32.37 4.80 24.34
CA TYR A 762 32.04 6.20 24.19
C TYR A 762 30.52 6.34 24.12
N LEU A 763 29.95 6.97 25.13
CA LEU A 763 28.53 7.26 25.20
C LEU A 763 28.27 8.63 24.58
N ALA A 764 27.37 8.71 23.60
CA ALA A 764 26.84 9.96 23.11
C ALA A 764 25.43 10.16 23.66
N VAL A 765 25.14 11.39 24.11
CA VAL A 765 23.80 11.83 24.50
C VAL A 765 23.43 13.00 23.59
N SER A 766 22.32 12.88 22.88
CA SER A 766 21.84 13.89 21.93
C SER A 766 20.33 14.06 22.07
N GLY A 767 19.76 15.18 21.62
CA GLY A 767 18.31 15.33 21.53
C GLY A 767 17.71 14.54 20.36
N ALA A 768 16.46 14.12 20.49
CA ALA A 768 15.69 13.48 19.41
C ALA A 768 15.70 14.37 18.15
N GLY A 769 15.95 13.76 16.98
CA GLY A 769 16.14 14.48 15.70
C GLY A 769 17.62 14.70 15.31
N ASN A 770 18.55 14.59 16.26
CA ASN A 770 19.99 14.58 15.98
C ASN A 770 20.52 13.14 15.81
N ASP A 771 20.01 12.42 14.80
CA ASP A 771 20.17 10.96 14.72
C ASP A 771 21.32 10.46 13.84
N ASN A 772 21.92 11.34 13.04
CA ASN A 772 22.88 10.98 12.00
C ASN A 772 24.14 11.87 12.04
N PHE A 773 24.72 12.06 13.23
CA PHE A 773 25.99 12.77 13.40
C PHE A 773 27.18 11.83 13.17
N ASP A 774 28.28 12.40 12.66
CA ASP A 774 29.59 11.75 12.66
C ASP A 774 30.22 11.92 14.04
N PRO A 775 30.57 10.82 14.75
CA PRO A 775 31.07 10.88 16.12
C PRO A 775 32.46 11.54 16.26
N PHE A 776 33.10 11.90 15.14
CA PHE A 776 34.37 12.62 15.11
C PHE A 776 34.25 14.08 14.66
N LEU A 777 33.06 14.55 14.25
CA LEU A 777 32.85 15.90 13.71
C LEU A 777 31.78 16.68 14.48
N LEU A 778 32.17 17.83 15.05
CA LEU A 778 31.27 18.75 15.76
C LEU A 778 30.13 19.24 14.85
N GLY A 779 28.89 19.23 15.37
CA GLY A 779 27.72 19.78 14.69
C GLY A 779 27.37 19.13 13.34
N SER A 780 27.89 17.92 13.10
CA SER A 780 27.69 17.15 11.86
C SER A 780 26.29 16.56 11.73
N GLY A 781 25.55 16.53 12.83
CA GLY A 781 24.22 15.96 12.91
C GLY A 781 23.08 16.89 12.51
N GLY A 782 21.86 16.36 12.66
CA GLY A 782 20.61 17.10 12.45
C GLY A 782 20.31 18.02 13.63
N SER A 783 19.30 18.89 13.46
CA SER A 783 18.73 19.64 14.59
C SER A 783 17.97 18.67 15.49
N GLY A 784 18.26 18.67 16.78
CA GLY A 784 17.54 17.90 17.79
C GLY A 784 17.13 18.75 18.99
N ASP A 785 16.41 18.13 19.91
CA ASP A 785 15.95 18.77 21.13
C ASP A 785 17.12 19.22 22.04
N THR A 786 16.90 20.28 22.81
CA THR A 786 17.88 20.84 23.75
C THR A 786 17.29 20.89 25.15
N GLY A 787 18.09 20.66 26.18
CA GLY A 787 17.66 20.80 27.58
C GLY A 787 18.50 19.99 28.57
N GLU A 788 18.15 20.12 29.86
CA GLU A 788 18.89 19.46 30.95
C GLU A 788 18.56 17.97 31.08
N TYR A 789 19.60 17.14 31.22
CA TYR A 789 19.48 15.71 31.52
C TYR A 789 20.43 15.33 32.66
N SER A 790 20.14 14.22 33.33
CA SER A 790 21.02 13.61 34.32
C SER A 790 21.41 12.21 33.89
N PHE A 791 22.63 11.80 34.25
CA PHE A 791 23.23 10.56 33.76
C PHE A 791 23.73 9.69 34.90
N SER A 792 23.40 8.39 34.82
CA SER A 792 24.01 7.36 35.64
C SER A 792 24.47 6.16 34.80
N ALA A 793 25.61 5.59 35.19
CA ALA A 793 26.11 4.36 34.59
C ALA A 793 26.71 3.41 35.63
N SER A 794 26.44 2.11 35.52
CA SER A 794 26.95 1.09 36.44
C SER A 794 27.14 -0.26 35.77
N VAL A 795 28.00 -1.12 36.32
CA VAL A 795 28.20 -2.48 35.80
C VAL A 795 27.56 -3.48 36.75
N LEU A 796 26.61 -4.24 36.23
CA LEU A 796 25.88 -5.31 36.91
C LEU A 796 26.54 -6.67 36.63
N SER A 797 26.22 -7.67 37.45
CA SER A 797 26.68 -9.05 37.22
C SER A 797 26.04 -9.63 35.95
N GLU A 798 26.77 -10.46 35.22
CA GLU A 798 26.32 -11.18 34.01
C GLU A 798 24.99 -11.95 34.21
N SER A 799 24.69 -12.45 35.42
CA SER A 799 23.43 -13.13 35.72
C SER A 799 22.17 -12.25 35.61
N VAL A 800 22.33 -10.93 35.50
CA VAL A 800 21.22 -10.02 35.22
C VAL A 800 20.78 -10.14 33.77
N GLY A 801 21.70 -10.37 32.82
CA GLY A 801 21.38 -10.52 31.39
C GLY A 801 20.39 -11.66 31.13
N ALA A 802 20.57 -12.82 31.77
CA ALA A 802 19.65 -13.95 31.65
C ALA A 802 18.24 -13.72 32.25
N ASN A 803 18.05 -12.67 33.06
CA ASN A 803 16.71 -12.29 33.54
C ASN A 803 16.03 -11.25 32.64
N LEU A 804 16.81 -10.55 31.82
CA LEU A 804 16.32 -9.56 30.87
C LEU A 804 16.02 -10.21 29.50
N SER A 805 16.83 -11.21 29.12
CA SER A 805 16.72 -11.88 27.83
C SER A 805 15.55 -12.86 27.74
N ASP A 806 15.12 -13.18 26.53
CA ASP A 806 14.15 -14.23 26.23
C ASP A 806 14.63 -15.29 25.21
N ASP A 807 15.93 -15.30 24.88
CA ASP A 807 16.60 -16.27 23.99
C ASP A 807 16.48 -17.76 24.38
N SER A 808 16.26 -18.04 25.67
CA SER A 808 16.16 -19.39 26.22
C SER A 808 14.90 -19.57 27.03
N ALA A 809 14.28 -20.76 26.95
CA ALA A 809 13.08 -21.12 27.70
C ALA A 809 13.24 -21.04 29.25
N SER A 810 14.46 -20.87 29.76
CA SER A 810 14.75 -20.64 31.18
C SER A 810 14.87 -19.18 31.58
N ASP A 811 14.92 -18.28 30.61
CA ASP A 811 15.26 -16.88 30.83
C ASP A 811 14.06 -16.10 31.38
N GLY A 812 14.36 -15.00 32.06
CA GLY A 812 13.36 -14.23 32.79
C GLY A 812 12.41 -13.43 31.90
N GLY A 813 12.83 -13.11 30.67
CA GLY A 813 12.08 -12.30 29.71
C GLY A 813 11.01 -13.06 28.93
N VAL A 814 11.07 -14.39 28.88
CA VAL A 814 10.19 -15.24 28.05
C VAL A 814 8.71 -14.94 28.29
N GLY A 815 8.08 -14.38 27.27
CA GLY A 815 6.69 -13.92 27.29
C GLY A 815 5.66 -15.04 27.28
N ARG A 816 4.38 -14.67 27.38
CA ARG A 816 3.24 -15.59 27.18
C ARG A 816 2.41 -15.15 25.99
N LEU A 817 2.22 -16.08 25.06
CA LEU A 817 1.36 -15.88 23.92
C LEU A 817 -0.04 -16.44 24.21
N PHE A 818 -1.07 -15.64 23.91
CA PHE A 818 -2.47 -16.00 24.10
C PHE A 818 -3.20 -16.06 22.76
N LEU A 819 -4.21 -16.93 22.67
CA LEU A 819 -5.04 -17.06 21.48
C LEU A 819 -5.74 -15.74 21.14
N ASP A 820 -5.67 -15.34 19.88
CA ASP A 820 -6.27 -14.12 19.31
C ASP A 820 -5.78 -12.81 19.98
N GLN A 821 -4.55 -12.82 20.53
CA GLN A 821 -3.86 -11.62 20.99
C GLN A 821 -2.60 -11.39 20.17
N ALA A 822 -2.51 -10.20 19.59
CA ALA A 822 -1.28 -9.68 19.01
C ALA A 822 -0.29 -9.32 20.11
N LEU A 823 0.97 -9.69 19.91
CA LEU A 823 2.07 -9.33 20.78
C LEU A 823 3.17 -8.74 19.91
N SER A 824 3.63 -7.54 20.27
CA SER A 824 4.76 -6.88 19.61
C SER A 824 6.06 -7.23 20.33
N GLY A 825 7.10 -7.52 19.56
CA GLY A 825 8.48 -7.73 20.02
C GLY A 825 9.45 -6.94 19.16
N THR A 826 10.72 -6.87 19.55
CA THR A 826 11.78 -6.17 18.79
C THR A 826 13.01 -7.05 18.71
N LEU A 827 13.27 -7.62 17.54
CA LEU A 827 14.47 -8.42 17.32
C LEU A 827 15.70 -7.53 17.40
N GLY A 828 16.62 -7.86 18.31
CA GLY A 828 17.85 -7.14 18.58
C GLY A 828 17.86 -6.42 19.93
N ASP A 829 16.72 -6.33 20.62
CA ASP A 829 16.57 -5.67 21.92
C ASP A 829 15.59 -6.39 22.87
N ASP A 830 16.12 -6.84 24.00
CA ASP A 830 15.42 -7.51 25.08
C ASP A 830 14.98 -6.51 26.17
N SER A 831 14.02 -5.63 25.87
CA SER A 831 13.52 -4.60 26.81
C SER A 831 14.62 -3.66 27.31
N GLY A 832 15.38 -3.09 26.39
CA GLY A 832 16.54 -2.22 26.61
C GLY A 832 17.85 -2.98 26.78
N PHE A 833 17.85 -4.31 26.68
CA PHE A 833 19.06 -5.11 26.65
C PHE A 833 19.45 -5.42 25.21
N ALA A 834 20.44 -4.71 24.70
CA ALA A 834 20.86 -4.82 23.32
C ALA A 834 21.57 -6.16 23.05
N LYS A 835 20.96 -7.00 22.20
CA LYS A 835 21.42 -8.34 21.82
C LYS A 835 21.98 -8.38 20.39
N GLY A 836 21.53 -7.47 19.54
CA GLY A 836 21.97 -7.35 18.15
C GLY A 836 21.38 -8.42 17.24
N ALA A 837 21.98 -8.63 16.07
CA ALA A 837 21.40 -9.45 15.00
C ALA A 837 21.20 -10.94 15.30
N SER A 838 21.73 -11.47 16.41
CA SER A 838 21.57 -12.89 16.78
C SER A 838 20.47 -13.14 17.82
N ASP A 839 19.63 -12.14 18.06
CA ASP A 839 18.54 -12.19 19.03
C ASP A 839 17.40 -13.11 18.61
N VAL A 840 16.77 -13.76 19.60
CA VAL A 840 15.68 -14.72 19.40
C VAL A 840 14.63 -14.60 20.51
N ASP A 841 13.51 -13.96 20.18
CA ASP A 841 12.40 -13.86 21.11
C ASP A 841 11.65 -15.18 21.27
N LEU A 842 11.60 -15.74 22.49
CA LEU A 842 10.80 -16.92 22.83
C LEU A 842 9.53 -16.60 23.62
N TYR A 843 8.46 -17.31 23.27
CA TYR A 843 7.16 -17.21 23.91
C TYR A 843 6.61 -18.58 24.35
N HIS A 844 5.97 -18.60 25.50
CA HIS A 844 5.17 -19.73 25.97
C HIS A 844 3.73 -19.66 25.44
N PHE A 845 3.30 -20.67 24.70
CA PHE A 845 1.91 -20.86 24.27
C PHE A 845 1.30 -22.11 24.90
N THR A 846 0.11 -22.00 25.50
CA THR A 846 -0.64 -23.17 25.99
C THR A 846 -1.88 -23.38 25.12
N ALA A 847 -1.90 -24.45 24.33
CA ALA A 847 -3.01 -24.71 23.42
C ALA A 847 -4.31 -24.94 24.20
N PRO A 848 -5.36 -24.13 24.01
CA PRO A 848 -6.59 -24.24 24.81
C PRO A 848 -7.42 -25.49 24.47
N PHE A 849 -7.23 -26.05 23.27
CA PHE A 849 -7.87 -27.27 22.80
C PHE A 849 -6.97 -28.00 21.79
N THR A 850 -7.29 -29.26 21.50
CA THR A 850 -6.63 -29.99 20.41
C THR A 850 -7.20 -29.53 19.08
N GLY A 851 -6.35 -29.07 18.18
CA GLY A 851 -6.76 -28.50 16.90
C GLY A 851 -5.59 -27.91 16.12
N GLU A 852 -5.93 -27.30 15.00
CA GLU A 852 -4.99 -26.52 14.18
C GLU A 852 -4.82 -25.11 14.76
N PHE A 853 -3.59 -24.60 14.75
CA PHE A 853 -3.25 -23.24 15.14
C PHE A 853 -2.34 -22.63 14.09
N THR A 854 -2.62 -21.39 13.73
CA THR A 854 -1.80 -20.60 12.82
C THR A 854 -1.07 -19.53 13.61
N PHE A 855 0.26 -19.57 13.58
CA PHE A 855 1.14 -18.54 14.12
C PHE A 855 1.64 -17.68 12.98
N THR A 856 1.53 -16.36 13.11
CA THR A 856 2.07 -15.42 12.12
C THR A 856 2.96 -14.41 12.83
N ALA A 857 4.15 -14.17 12.31
CA ALA A 857 5.03 -13.08 12.73
C ALA A 857 5.35 -12.26 11.50
N GLY A 858 5.40 -10.94 11.63
CA GLY A 858 5.76 -10.07 10.52
C GLY A 858 6.08 -8.68 11.03
N PRO A 859 6.72 -7.85 10.20
CA PRO A 859 7.23 -6.55 10.60
C PRO A 859 6.07 -5.63 11.02
N ASP A 860 6.31 -4.85 12.07
CA ASP A 860 5.33 -3.87 12.59
C ASP A 860 5.12 -2.69 11.65
N ASP A 861 6.08 -2.43 10.77
CA ASP A 861 6.05 -1.36 9.77
C ASP A 861 6.92 -1.69 8.54
N ALA A 862 7.31 -0.68 7.76
CA ALA A 862 8.14 -0.86 6.56
C ALA A 862 9.63 -1.11 6.84
N PHE A 863 10.07 -1.01 8.10
CA PHE A 863 11.44 -1.19 8.59
C PHE A 863 11.56 -2.31 9.64
N GLY A 864 10.44 -2.92 10.02
CA GLY A 864 10.40 -4.08 10.91
C GLY A 864 11.18 -5.27 10.35
N ALA A 865 11.55 -6.18 11.24
CA ALA A 865 12.39 -7.32 10.88
C ALA A 865 11.66 -8.26 9.90
N ASP A 866 12.38 -8.73 8.88
CA ASP A 866 11.97 -9.95 8.18
C ASP A 866 12.06 -11.11 9.17
N THR A 867 10.94 -11.74 9.47
CA THR A 867 10.86 -12.70 10.58
C THR A 867 10.97 -14.14 10.09
N PHE A 868 11.54 -14.99 10.93
CA PHE A 868 11.58 -16.44 10.81
C PHE A 868 10.91 -17.06 12.04
N LEU A 869 9.91 -17.92 11.85
CA LEU A 869 9.18 -18.58 12.93
C LEU A 869 9.58 -20.03 13.15
N ARG A 870 9.58 -20.46 14.41
CA ARG A 870 9.69 -21.87 14.81
C ARG A 870 8.76 -22.20 15.98
N VAL A 871 8.18 -23.40 15.97
CA VAL A 871 7.34 -23.90 17.07
C VAL A 871 7.93 -25.21 17.60
N PHE A 872 8.04 -25.33 18.93
CA PHE A 872 8.61 -26.48 19.62
C PHE A 872 7.68 -27.03 20.69
N ASN A 873 7.85 -28.30 21.04
CA ASN A 873 7.27 -28.86 22.26
C ASN A 873 8.05 -28.39 23.51
N SER A 874 7.50 -28.65 24.71
CA SER A 874 8.13 -28.29 25.98
C SER A 874 9.50 -28.94 26.27
N ALA A 875 9.95 -29.88 25.42
CA ALA A 875 11.27 -30.51 25.53
C ALA A 875 12.28 -29.95 24.51
N GLY A 876 11.93 -28.88 23.78
CA GLY A 876 12.78 -28.27 22.75
C GLY A 876 12.78 -28.99 21.40
N THR A 877 11.91 -29.99 21.19
CA THR A 877 11.81 -30.65 19.87
C THR A 877 10.97 -29.80 18.93
N GLN A 878 11.55 -29.42 17.78
CA GLN A 878 10.86 -28.64 16.76
C GLN A 878 9.70 -29.41 16.14
N LEU A 879 8.54 -28.75 16.06
CA LEU A 879 7.30 -29.26 15.46
C LEU A 879 7.08 -28.69 14.06
N ALA A 880 7.41 -27.41 13.87
CA ALA A 880 7.28 -26.70 12.59
C ALA A 880 8.24 -25.51 12.54
N LYS A 881 8.54 -25.06 11.32
CA LYS A 881 9.27 -23.83 11.04
C LYS A 881 8.80 -23.24 9.71
N ASP A 882 8.84 -21.93 9.58
CA ASP A 882 8.56 -21.22 8.33
C ASP A 882 9.30 -19.88 8.30
N ASP A 883 9.71 -19.46 7.12
CA ASP A 883 10.43 -18.20 6.86
C ASP A 883 9.68 -17.26 5.91
N ASN A 884 8.59 -17.72 5.29
CA ASN A 884 7.83 -16.95 4.31
C ASN A 884 6.38 -17.42 4.29
N GLY A 885 5.50 -16.66 4.96
CA GLY A 885 4.07 -16.87 4.96
C GLY A 885 3.46 -16.63 3.58
N GLY A 886 3.59 -17.60 2.66
CA GLY A 886 2.91 -17.61 1.37
C GLY A 886 3.15 -16.38 0.48
N GLY A 887 4.35 -16.27 -0.12
CA GLY A 887 4.70 -15.22 -1.07
C GLY A 887 5.62 -14.15 -0.46
N ASN A 888 6.27 -13.34 -1.30
CA ASN A 888 7.36 -12.40 -0.94
C ASN A 888 6.97 -11.28 0.07
N THR A 889 6.60 -11.63 1.29
CA THR A 889 6.35 -10.75 2.43
C THR A 889 7.39 -11.05 3.48
N GLY A 890 7.97 -10.04 4.16
CA GLY A 890 8.95 -10.24 5.26
C GLY A 890 8.35 -10.86 6.54
N GLY A 891 7.27 -11.62 6.41
CA GLY A 891 6.54 -12.24 7.51
C GLY A 891 6.46 -13.76 7.33
N SER A 892 6.50 -14.47 8.45
CA SER A 892 6.42 -15.93 8.55
C SER A 892 5.02 -16.40 8.96
N GLU A 893 4.58 -17.56 8.46
CA GLU A 893 3.32 -18.21 8.86
C GLU A 893 3.49 -19.72 9.09
N ILE A 894 3.20 -20.18 10.32
CA ILE A 894 3.19 -21.60 10.66
C ILE A 894 1.76 -22.07 10.95
N VAL A 895 1.30 -23.07 10.20
CA VAL A 895 0.11 -23.85 10.53
C VAL A 895 0.52 -25.18 11.17
N VAL A 896 0.12 -25.42 12.42
CA VAL A 896 0.51 -26.63 13.18
C VAL A 896 -0.62 -27.19 14.04
N ASN A 897 -0.70 -28.51 14.11
CA ASN A 897 -1.67 -29.21 14.97
C ASN A 897 -1.11 -29.40 16.38
N LEU A 898 -1.79 -28.83 17.39
CA LEU A 898 -1.37 -28.86 18.79
C LEU A 898 -2.37 -29.64 19.66
N THR A 899 -1.88 -30.14 20.79
CA THR A 899 -2.68 -30.89 21.77
C THR A 899 -3.13 -29.96 22.88
N GLY A 900 -4.44 -29.92 23.14
CA GLY A 900 -5.02 -29.06 24.18
C GLY A 900 -4.47 -29.36 25.57
N GLY A 901 -4.18 -28.30 26.32
CA GLY A 901 -3.64 -28.34 27.68
C GLY A 901 -2.13 -28.57 27.77
N GLN A 902 -1.42 -28.69 26.64
CA GLN A 902 0.04 -28.76 26.61
C GLN A 902 0.65 -27.39 26.34
N SER A 903 1.88 -27.20 26.85
CA SER A 903 2.67 -26.00 26.61
C SER A 903 3.69 -26.21 25.49
N TYR A 904 3.86 -25.17 24.69
CA TYR A 904 4.70 -25.08 23.51
C TYR A 904 5.57 -23.83 23.61
N LEU A 905 6.71 -23.86 22.94
CA LEU A 905 7.58 -22.70 22.75
C LEU A 905 7.40 -22.21 21.31
N VAL A 906 7.24 -20.91 21.15
CA VAL A 906 7.18 -20.23 19.84
C VAL A 906 8.36 -19.28 19.82
N GLY A 907 9.25 -19.43 18.85
CA GLY A 907 10.42 -18.57 18.71
C GLY A 907 10.37 -17.78 17.42
N VAL A 908 10.72 -16.51 17.53
CA VAL A 908 10.85 -15.56 16.43
C VAL A 908 12.32 -15.17 16.33
N SER A 909 12.88 -15.16 15.12
CA SER A 909 14.24 -14.69 14.87
C SER A 909 14.26 -13.87 13.58
N GLY A 910 15.28 -13.05 13.38
CA GLY A 910 15.48 -12.36 12.11
C GLY A 910 15.75 -13.33 10.96
N ALA A 911 15.34 -12.98 9.73
CA ALA A 911 15.72 -13.73 8.55
C ALA A 911 17.22 -13.53 8.31
N GLY A 912 17.98 -14.64 8.24
CA GLY A 912 19.42 -14.57 8.07
C GLY A 912 20.07 -15.94 7.99
N PRO A 913 21.32 -16.02 7.49
CA PRO A 913 22.07 -17.26 7.47
C PRO A 913 22.25 -17.83 8.88
N ASP A 914 21.75 -19.05 9.10
CA ASP A 914 21.81 -19.77 10.39
C ASP A 914 21.06 -19.08 11.55
N ALA A 915 20.29 -18.02 11.32
CA ALA A 915 19.45 -17.38 12.34
C ALA A 915 18.41 -18.37 12.92
N ASP A 916 17.98 -19.37 12.14
CA ASP A 916 17.06 -20.43 12.57
C ASP A 916 17.74 -21.61 13.29
N ALA A 917 19.05 -21.55 13.56
CA ALA A 917 19.82 -22.66 14.10
C ALA A 917 19.83 -22.75 15.65
N TYR A 918 19.19 -21.80 16.34
CA TYR A 918 19.17 -21.74 17.80
C TYR A 918 18.54 -22.97 18.48
N ASP A 919 19.02 -23.28 19.68
CA ASP A 919 18.40 -24.24 20.61
C ASP A 919 17.57 -23.48 21.66
N PRO A 920 16.23 -23.60 21.66
CA PRO A 920 15.33 -22.82 22.52
C PRO A 920 15.43 -23.21 24.01
N VAL A 921 16.17 -24.26 24.37
CA VAL A 921 16.38 -24.67 25.77
C VAL A 921 17.66 -24.08 26.35
N THR A 922 18.64 -23.76 25.49
CA THR A 922 19.95 -23.25 25.92
C THR A 922 20.21 -21.80 25.51
N GLY A 923 19.45 -21.25 24.56
CA GLY A 923 19.65 -19.91 24.00
C GLY A 923 20.95 -19.77 23.21
N THR A 924 21.45 -20.85 22.59
CA THR A 924 22.71 -20.82 21.83
C THR A 924 22.51 -21.24 20.38
N GLY A 925 23.36 -20.73 19.49
CA GLY A 925 23.47 -21.21 18.11
C GLY A 925 22.73 -20.38 17.06
N ALA A 926 22.09 -19.26 17.41
CA ALA A 926 21.56 -18.31 16.45
C ALA A 926 22.68 -17.66 15.64
N GLY A 927 22.53 -17.61 14.30
CA GLY A 927 23.32 -16.75 13.41
C GLY A 927 22.80 -15.31 13.41
N GLU A 928 23.43 -14.44 12.62
CA GLU A 928 22.95 -13.06 12.43
C GLU A 928 21.75 -13.05 11.46
N GLY A 929 20.70 -12.31 11.81
CA GLY A 929 19.53 -12.03 11.00
C GLY A 929 19.02 -10.61 11.16
N ASP A 930 17.94 -10.29 10.46
CA ASP A 930 17.34 -8.95 10.50
C ASP A 930 16.85 -8.56 11.91
N THR A 931 17.08 -7.30 12.27
CA THR A 931 16.66 -6.69 13.54
C THR A 931 15.53 -5.70 13.31
N GLY A 932 14.63 -5.53 14.27
CA GLY A 932 13.52 -4.58 14.19
C GLY A 932 12.22 -5.10 14.80
N GLY A 933 11.20 -4.22 14.85
CA GLY A 933 9.89 -4.52 15.42
C GLY A 933 9.10 -5.56 14.61
N TYR A 934 8.38 -6.45 15.28
CA TYR A 934 7.48 -7.41 14.67
C TYR A 934 6.26 -7.72 15.55
N THR A 935 5.16 -8.14 14.92
CA THR A 935 3.93 -8.56 15.60
C THR A 935 3.75 -10.06 15.44
N LEU A 936 3.70 -10.77 16.57
CA LEU A 936 3.35 -12.18 16.66
C LEU A 936 1.86 -12.35 17.00
N ASN A 937 1.16 -13.11 16.17
CA ASN A 937 -0.23 -13.51 16.37
C ASN A 937 -0.37 -15.03 16.38
N VAL A 938 -1.38 -15.53 17.11
CA VAL A 938 -1.84 -16.90 16.99
C VAL A 938 -3.36 -16.95 16.86
N THR A 939 -3.84 -17.65 15.84
CA THR A 939 -5.27 -17.84 15.59
C THR A 939 -5.62 -19.33 15.61
N ALA A 940 -6.89 -19.61 15.92
CA ALA A 940 -7.43 -20.96 15.93
C ALA A 940 -7.93 -21.39 14.54
N GLY A 941 -7.39 -22.51 14.05
CA GLY A 941 -7.92 -23.24 12.89
C GLY A 941 -9.05 -24.21 13.28
N GLU A 942 -9.25 -25.28 12.51
CA GLU A 942 -10.33 -26.24 12.75
C GLU A 942 -10.09 -27.07 14.02
N ARG A 943 -11.06 -27.09 14.93
CA ARG A 943 -11.02 -27.93 16.14
C ARG A 943 -11.45 -29.36 15.79
N PHE A 944 -10.74 -30.36 16.33
CA PHE A 944 -11.09 -31.77 16.10
C PHE A 944 -10.78 -32.71 17.27
N VAL A 945 -11.44 -33.88 17.27
CA VAL A 945 -11.20 -34.99 18.20
C VAL A 945 -11.07 -36.29 17.43
N VAL A 946 -9.92 -36.97 17.59
CA VAL A 946 -9.66 -38.28 16.98
C VAL A 946 -10.10 -39.41 17.93
N PHE A 947 -10.69 -40.46 17.37
CA PHE A 947 -11.14 -41.65 18.09
C PHE A 947 -10.91 -42.93 17.28
N GLY A 948 -11.01 -44.07 17.95
CA GLY A 948 -10.68 -45.37 17.38
C GLY A 948 -11.10 -46.52 18.29
N PRO A 949 -10.48 -47.71 18.15
CA PRO A 949 -10.84 -48.88 18.94
C PRO A 949 -10.48 -48.74 20.43
N ASP A 950 -9.42 -47.98 20.72
CA ASP A 950 -8.84 -47.85 22.07
C ASP A 950 -9.25 -46.55 22.79
N ASN A 951 -9.85 -45.60 22.07
CA ASN A 951 -10.23 -44.29 22.57
C ASN A 951 -11.56 -43.81 21.96
N LYS A 952 -12.35 -43.08 22.75
CA LYS A 952 -13.64 -42.51 22.32
C LYS A 952 -13.52 -41.00 22.16
N ALA A 953 -14.27 -40.43 21.21
CA ALA A 953 -14.46 -38.98 21.16
C ALA A 953 -15.51 -38.59 22.21
N VAL A 954 -15.24 -37.53 22.96
CA VAL A 954 -16.17 -36.96 23.95
C VAL A 954 -16.18 -35.46 23.76
N TYR A 955 -17.36 -34.89 23.66
CA TYR A 955 -17.57 -33.44 23.61
C TYR A 955 -18.91 -33.11 24.29
N THR A 956 -19.17 -31.83 24.47
CA THR A 956 -20.44 -31.33 25.00
C THR A 956 -21.16 -30.64 23.86
N ASP A 957 -22.44 -30.93 23.66
CA ASP A 957 -23.32 -30.25 22.69
C ASP A 957 -23.72 -28.85 23.20
N SER A 958 -24.17 -27.98 22.29
CA SER A 958 -24.55 -26.58 22.44
C SER A 958 -25.57 -26.36 23.55
N ASP A 959 -26.38 -27.36 23.84
CA ASP A 959 -27.36 -27.38 24.94
C ASP A 959 -26.78 -27.88 26.29
N GLY A 960 -25.50 -28.20 26.34
CA GLY A 960 -24.79 -28.75 27.49
C GLY A 960 -24.81 -30.28 27.58
N THR A 961 -25.39 -30.99 26.61
CA THR A 961 -25.50 -32.45 26.63
C THR A 961 -24.15 -33.12 26.36
N PRO A 962 -23.69 -34.06 27.21
CA PRO A 962 -22.46 -34.80 26.93
C PRO A 962 -22.68 -35.81 25.80
N VAL A 963 -21.88 -35.68 24.74
CA VAL A 963 -21.86 -36.58 23.59
C VAL A 963 -20.64 -37.49 23.64
N SER A 964 -20.82 -38.76 23.27
CA SER A 964 -19.70 -39.68 23.07
C SER A 964 -19.84 -40.50 21.80
N ILE A 965 -18.73 -40.63 21.07
CA ILE A 965 -18.64 -41.43 19.85
C ILE A 965 -17.61 -42.54 20.08
N THR A 966 -18.06 -43.78 19.86
CA THR A 966 -17.23 -44.98 20.02
C THR A 966 -17.15 -45.74 18.71
N LEU A 967 -15.95 -46.17 18.35
CA LEU A 967 -15.70 -47.11 17.25
C LEU A 967 -15.23 -48.44 17.83
N THR A 968 -15.79 -49.55 17.35
CA THR A 968 -15.32 -50.91 17.68
C THR A 968 -15.08 -51.71 16.40
N GLY A 969 -13.99 -52.47 16.35
CA GLY A 969 -13.50 -53.10 15.11
C GLY A 969 -12.42 -52.25 14.45
N SER A 970 -12.08 -52.53 13.19
CA SER A 970 -11.03 -51.81 12.46
C SER A 970 -11.48 -50.42 12.02
N GLY A 971 -10.59 -49.45 12.08
CA GLY A 971 -10.80 -48.09 11.56
C GLY A 971 -10.46 -47.00 12.57
N SER A 972 -10.48 -45.77 12.09
CA SER A 972 -10.30 -44.54 12.86
C SER A 972 -11.42 -43.57 12.53
N GLY A 973 -11.65 -42.63 13.42
CA GLY A 973 -12.58 -41.54 13.19
C GLY A 973 -12.07 -40.21 13.69
N THR A 974 -12.51 -39.14 13.04
CA THR A 974 -12.23 -37.77 13.44
C THR A 974 -13.54 -36.99 13.44
N VAL A 975 -13.80 -36.32 14.55
CA VAL A 975 -14.93 -35.40 14.73
C VAL A 975 -14.39 -34.00 14.58
N PHE A 976 -15.00 -33.21 13.71
CA PHE A 976 -14.65 -31.81 13.51
C PHE A 976 -15.76 -30.91 14.05
N PHE A 977 -15.38 -29.74 14.53
CA PHE A 977 -16.26 -28.74 15.12
C PHE A 977 -16.09 -27.43 14.35
N ASP A 978 -17.16 -26.62 14.31
CA ASP A 978 -17.05 -25.27 13.77
C ASP A 978 -16.43 -24.30 14.81
N ASN A 979 -15.82 -23.22 14.33
CA ASN A 979 -15.18 -22.20 15.17
C ASN A 979 -16.18 -21.18 15.74
N SER A 980 -17.49 -21.34 15.48
CA SER A 980 -18.55 -20.37 15.82
C SER A 980 -19.05 -20.45 17.27
N GLY A 981 -18.33 -21.15 18.15
CA GLY A 981 -18.80 -21.41 19.52
C GLY A 981 -20.01 -22.36 19.58
N ASN A 982 -20.37 -22.99 18.44
CA ASN A 982 -21.40 -24.00 18.35
C ASN A 982 -20.72 -25.38 18.42
N ILE A 983 -20.90 -26.06 19.54
CA ILE A 983 -20.14 -27.27 19.91
C ILE A 983 -20.74 -28.58 19.33
N ASP A 984 -21.57 -28.45 18.29
CA ASP A 984 -22.07 -29.57 17.48
C ASP A 984 -20.98 -30.08 16.51
N ALA A 985 -21.06 -31.36 16.13
CA ALA A 985 -20.13 -31.93 15.16
C ALA A 985 -20.50 -31.46 13.74
N SER A 986 -19.66 -30.61 13.14
CA SER A 986 -19.84 -30.10 11.78
C SER A 986 -19.68 -31.21 10.75
N ARG A 987 -18.70 -32.09 10.96
CA ARG A 987 -18.50 -33.31 10.17
C ARG A 987 -17.83 -34.43 10.96
N ILE A 988 -18.11 -35.67 10.55
CA ILE A 988 -17.44 -36.86 11.05
C ILE A 988 -16.81 -37.60 9.87
N LEU A 989 -15.51 -37.83 9.93
CA LEU A 989 -14.77 -38.66 8.98
C LEU A 989 -14.46 -40.01 9.61
N LEU A 990 -14.73 -41.09 8.89
CA LEU A 990 -14.41 -42.47 9.28
C LEU A 990 -13.55 -43.12 8.21
N GLU A 991 -12.39 -43.62 8.60
CA GLU A 991 -11.40 -44.18 7.68
C GLU A 991 -11.02 -45.61 8.04
N ASN A 992 -10.54 -46.36 7.04
CA ASN A 992 -10.05 -47.73 7.21
C ASN A 992 -11.09 -48.68 7.87
N THR A 993 -12.37 -48.43 7.63
CA THR A 993 -13.47 -49.16 8.24
C THR A 993 -13.84 -50.42 7.44
N THR A 994 -14.37 -51.43 8.13
CA THR A 994 -14.71 -52.74 7.56
C THR A 994 -16.15 -53.14 7.88
N ASP A 995 -16.68 -54.16 7.21
CA ASP A 995 -18.05 -54.65 7.49
C ASP A 995 -18.21 -55.30 8.89
N GLY A 996 -17.13 -55.38 9.67
CA GLY A 996 -17.10 -55.70 11.10
C GLY A 996 -17.15 -54.48 12.03
N THR A 997 -16.95 -53.26 11.52
CA THR A 997 -16.82 -52.03 12.32
C THR A 997 -18.17 -51.51 12.79
N LEU A 998 -18.29 -51.19 14.09
CA LEU A 998 -19.49 -50.58 14.67
C LEU A 998 -19.17 -49.18 15.18
N VAL A 999 -19.97 -48.20 14.79
CA VAL A 999 -19.92 -46.83 15.30
C VAL A 999 -21.20 -46.54 16.06
N THR A 1000 -21.06 -46.06 17.29
CA THR A 1000 -22.18 -45.66 18.15
C THR A 1000 -21.97 -44.23 18.61
N ILE A 1001 -22.99 -43.39 18.43
CA ILE A 1001 -23.07 -42.03 18.94
C ILE A 1001 -24.13 -42.02 20.06
N ARG A 1002 -23.75 -41.53 21.25
CA ARG A 1002 -24.63 -41.40 22.42
C ARG A 1002 -24.69 -39.96 22.89
N GLY A 1003 -25.87 -39.53 23.34
CA GLY A 1003 -26.18 -38.14 23.62
C GLY A 1003 -27.04 -37.56 22.52
N ALA A 1004 -28.02 -36.73 22.89
CA ALA A 1004 -28.74 -35.91 21.92
C ALA A 1004 -27.77 -34.88 21.34
N THR A 1005 -27.74 -34.74 20.01
CA THR A 1005 -26.89 -33.80 19.28
C THR A 1005 -27.31 -33.72 17.82
N SER A 1006 -26.90 -32.67 17.15
CA SER A 1006 -26.95 -32.58 15.69
C SER A 1006 -25.58 -32.90 15.10
N VAL A 1007 -25.58 -33.65 14.01
CA VAL A 1007 -24.37 -33.91 13.23
C VAL A 1007 -24.60 -33.41 11.83
N GLY A 1008 -23.64 -32.65 11.29
CA GLY A 1008 -23.59 -32.29 9.89
C GLY A 1008 -23.23 -33.48 9.01
N GLN A 1009 -22.17 -33.36 8.22
CA GLN A 1009 -21.80 -34.40 7.26
C GLN A 1009 -21.17 -35.64 7.93
N ILE A 1010 -21.49 -36.84 7.45
CA ILE A 1010 -20.78 -38.07 7.85
C ILE A 1010 -20.21 -38.75 6.61
N SER A 1011 -18.89 -38.86 6.55
CA SER A 1011 -18.16 -39.51 5.45
C SER A 1011 -17.46 -40.78 5.91
N VAL A 1012 -17.69 -41.88 5.21
CA VAL A 1012 -17.16 -43.21 5.56
C VAL A 1012 -16.38 -43.80 4.39
N ALA A 1013 -15.05 -43.79 4.52
CA ALA A 1013 -14.12 -44.47 3.63
C ALA A 1013 -13.97 -45.94 4.05
N GLY A 1014 -14.93 -46.78 3.64
CA GLY A 1014 -14.95 -48.20 3.93
C GLY A 1014 -16.36 -48.75 4.12
N SER A 1015 -16.44 -49.95 4.70
CA SER A 1015 -17.73 -50.57 5.07
C SER A 1015 -17.99 -50.43 6.57
N LEU A 1016 -19.24 -50.60 6.99
CA LEU A 1016 -19.65 -50.64 8.39
C LEU A 1016 -20.55 -51.83 8.66
N LYS A 1017 -20.44 -52.41 9.84
CA LYS A 1017 -21.49 -53.27 10.38
C LYS A 1017 -22.71 -52.44 10.80
N SER A 1018 -22.48 -51.33 11.50
CA SER A 1018 -23.55 -50.44 11.96
C SER A 1018 -23.05 -49.02 12.26
N LEU A 1019 -23.88 -48.03 11.94
CA LEU A 1019 -23.80 -46.67 12.48
C LEU A 1019 -25.11 -46.38 13.22
N ALA A 1020 -25.02 -46.13 14.53
CA ALA A 1020 -26.19 -45.97 15.39
C ALA A 1020 -26.09 -44.73 16.29
N GLY A 1021 -26.96 -43.76 16.05
CA GLY A 1021 -27.19 -42.57 16.87
C GLY A 1021 -28.68 -42.37 17.11
N LYS A 1022 -29.26 -43.11 18.06
CA LYS A 1022 -30.72 -43.11 18.32
C LYS A 1022 -31.30 -41.75 18.73
N GLU A 1023 -30.45 -40.88 19.25
CA GLU A 1023 -30.76 -39.54 19.74
C GLU A 1023 -30.17 -38.46 18.83
N VAL A 1024 -29.57 -38.84 17.70
CA VAL A 1024 -28.82 -37.95 16.79
C VAL A 1024 -29.70 -37.50 15.63
N ASN A 1025 -29.72 -36.18 15.39
CA ASN A 1025 -30.28 -35.60 14.17
C ASN A 1025 -29.18 -35.50 13.11
N LEU A 1026 -29.39 -36.12 11.95
CA LEU A 1026 -28.49 -35.99 10.81
C LEU A 1026 -28.96 -34.83 9.93
N ASN A 1027 -28.17 -33.77 9.86
CA ASN A 1027 -28.47 -32.52 9.15
C ASN A 1027 -27.57 -32.27 7.93
N GLY A 1028 -26.60 -33.16 7.67
CA GLY A 1028 -25.77 -33.15 6.47
C GLY A 1028 -25.61 -34.55 5.88
N ASP A 1029 -25.10 -34.62 4.66
CA ASP A 1029 -25.07 -35.87 3.89
C ASP A 1029 -24.32 -37.00 4.59
N LEU A 1030 -24.85 -38.22 4.47
CA LEU A 1030 -24.19 -39.45 4.87
C LEU A 1030 -23.71 -40.19 3.62
N SER A 1031 -22.39 -40.26 3.45
CA SER A 1031 -21.77 -40.99 2.33
C SER A 1031 -20.94 -42.18 2.84
N ILE A 1032 -21.29 -43.38 2.37
CA ILE A 1032 -20.58 -44.62 2.70
C ILE A 1032 -20.08 -45.27 1.40
N SER A 1033 -18.76 -45.29 1.22
CA SER A 1033 -18.14 -45.85 0.00
C SER A 1033 -18.26 -47.37 -0.09
N GLY A 1034 -18.37 -48.07 1.05
CA GLY A 1034 -18.59 -49.51 1.14
C GLY A 1034 -20.04 -49.88 1.46
N THR A 1035 -20.22 -50.98 2.20
CA THR A 1035 -21.54 -51.50 2.60
C THR A 1035 -21.88 -51.12 4.04
N VAL A 1036 -23.18 -51.07 4.38
CA VAL A 1036 -23.63 -50.94 5.76
C VAL A 1036 -24.87 -51.79 6.04
N ARG A 1037 -24.91 -52.48 7.19
CA ARG A 1037 -26.06 -53.34 7.55
C ARG A 1037 -27.12 -52.61 8.35
N VAL A 1038 -26.72 -51.67 9.21
CA VAL A 1038 -27.64 -50.95 10.10
C VAL A 1038 -27.31 -49.47 10.12
N LEU A 1039 -28.32 -48.64 9.82
CA LEU A 1039 -28.31 -47.20 10.04
C LEU A 1039 -29.44 -46.85 11.01
N GLN A 1040 -29.13 -46.06 12.04
CA GLN A 1040 -30.13 -45.62 13.01
C GLN A 1040 -29.90 -44.18 13.44
N PHE A 1041 -30.92 -43.33 13.27
CA PHE A 1041 -30.92 -41.91 13.62
C PHE A 1041 -32.19 -41.53 14.38
N ALA A 1042 -32.16 -40.43 15.13
CA ALA A 1042 -33.36 -39.83 15.69
C ALA A 1042 -34.21 -39.21 14.59
N ASN A 1043 -33.61 -38.32 13.77
CA ASN A 1043 -34.23 -37.72 12.60
C ASN A 1043 -33.19 -37.55 11.49
N ILE A 1044 -33.65 -37.39 10.25
CA ILE A 1044 -32.82 -37.06 9.09
C ILE A 1044 -33.49 -35.84 8.43
N SER A 1045 -32.76 -34.76 8.21
CA SER A 1045 -33.33 -33.51 7.70
C SER A 1045 -32.36 -32.85 6.72
N GLY A 1046 -32.78 -32.60 5.48
CA GLY A 1046 -31.95 -31.95 4.47
C GLY A 1046 -30.67 -32.70 4.13
N ALA A 1047 -30.67 -34.04 4.27
CA ALA A 1047 -29.47 -34.86 4.20
C ALA A 1047 -29.66 -36.09 3.30
N ASP A 1048 -28.82 -36.24 2.28
CA ASP A 1048 -28.85 -37.41 1.41
C ASP A 1048 -28.04 -38.57 2.00
N VAL A 1049 -28.63 -39.77 1.93
CA VAL A 1049 -27.98 -41.00 2.41
C VAL A 1049 -27.55 -41.85 1.22
N THR A 1050 -26.24 -41.96 1.03
CA THR A 1050 -25.62 -42.74 -0.06
C THR A 1050 -24.83 -43.93 0.47
N VAL A 1051 -25.14 -45.13 -0.04
CA VAL A 1051 -24.41 -46.37 0.24
C VAL A 1051 -23.95 -47.00 -1.08
N ALA A 1052 -22.65 -46.92 -1.39
CA ALA A 1052 -22.12 -47.31 -2.69
C ALA A 1052 -21.79 -48.81 -2.82
N GLY A 1053 -21.61 -49.55 -1.73
CA GLY A 1053 -21.35 -50.99 -1.76
C GLY A 1053 -22.59 -51.84 -2.01
N SER A 1054 -22.47 -52.96 -2.72
CA SER A 1054 -23.60 -53.75 -3.25
C SER A 1054 -23.90 -55.10 -2.55
N ALA A 1055 -23.23 -55.44 -1.45
CA ALA A 1055 -23.30 -56.80 -0.89
C ALA A 1055 -24.26 -56.99 0.31
N ALA A 1056 -24.28 -56.07 1.28
CA ALA A 1056 -24.92 -56.30 2.58
C ALA A 1056 -26.26 -55.56 2.67
N ALA A 1057 -27.36 -56.29 2.96
CA ALA A 1057 -28.68 -55.69 2.98
C ALA A 1057 -28.85 -54.67 4.14
N LEU A 1058 -29.21 -53.44 3.79
CA LEU A 1058 -29.37 -52.30 4.69
C LEU A 1058 -30.67 -52.38 5.49
N SER A 1059 -30.59 -52.13 6.79
CA SER A 1059 -31.74 -51.81 7.64
C SER A 1059 -31.60 -50.39 8.17
N LEU A 1060 -32.48 -49.47 7.74
CA LEU A 1060 -32.51 -48.09 8.20
C LEU A 1060 -33.69 -47.86 9.13
N THR A 1061 -33.43 -47.22 10.27
CA THR A 1061 -34.47 -46.75 11.20
C THR A 1061 -34.25 -45.28 11.53
N ALA A 1062 -35.25 -44.44 11.31
CA ALA A 1062 -35.26 -43.04 11.69
C ALA A 1062 -36.60 -42.65 12.32
N GLY A 1063 -36.66 -41.51 13.01
CA GLY A 1063 -37.88 -40.85 13.40
C GLY A 1063 -38.48 -40.12 12.20
N VAL A 1064 -38.49 -38.80 12.23
CA VAL A 1064 -38.97 -37.99 11.09
C VAL A 1064 -37.84 -37.87 10.06
N VAL A 1065 -38.17 -38.08 8.80
CA VAL A 1065 -37.32 -37.79 7.65
C VAL A 1065 -37.93 -36.60 6.90
N THR A 1066 -37.14 -35.58 6.58
CA THR A 1066 -37.59 -34.35 5.91
C THR A 1066 -36.63 -33.97 4.79
N ASP A 1067 -37.12 -33.79 3.57
CA ASP A 1067 -36.35 -33.34 2.39
C ASP A 1067 -35.03 -34.10 2.26
N SER A 1068 -35.10 -35.41 2.07
CA SER A 1068 -33.93 -36.30 2.10
C SER A 1068 -34.14 -37.49 1.18
N SER A 1069 -33.13 -37.81 0.37
CA SER A 1069 -33.14 -38.98 -0.50
C SER A 1069 -32.24 -40.11 0.01
N ILE A 1070 -32.55 -41.34 -0.40
CA ILE A 1070 -31.74 -42.53 -0.09
C ILE A 1070 -31.33 -43.20 -1.39
N THR A 1071 -30.03 -43.26 -1.65
CA THR A 1071 -29.46 -44.05 -2.75
C THR A 1071 -28.59 -45.16 -2.20
N SER A 1072 -28.98 -46.42 -2.44
CA SER A 1072 -28.25 -47.59 -1.93
C SER A 1072 -28.01 -48.61 -3.04
N ALA A 1073 -26.73 -48.89 -3.32
CA ALA A 1073 -26.34 -50.01 -4.18
C ALA A 1073 -26.60 -51.38 -3.53
N SER A 1074 -26.82 -51.43 -2.22
CA SER A 1074 -27.24 -52.62 -1.49
C SER A 1074 -28.77 -52.75 -1.42
N PRO A 1075 -29.33 -53.98 -1.38
CA PRO A 1075 -30.74 -54.20 -1.06
C PRO A 1075 -31.16 -53.56 0.28
N ILE A 1076 -32.30 -52.89 0.32
CA ILE A 1076 -32.90 -52.41 1.58
C ILE A 1076 -33.76 -53.53 2.16
N LYS A 1077 -33.29 -54.15 3.25
CA LYS A 1077 -34.04 -55.18 3.98
C LYS A 1077 -35.24 -54.60 4.74
N SER A 1078 -35.04 -53.45 5.38
CA SER A 1078 -36.06 -52.81 6.21
C SER A 1078 -35.81 -51.31 6.27
N LEU A 1079 -36.83 -50.52 5.92
CA LEU A 1079 -36.88 -49.09 6.13
C LEU A 1079 -38.00 -48.77 7.12
N LYS A 1080 -37.68 -48.17 8.27
CA LYS A 1080 -38.68 -47.81 9.28
C LYS A 1080 -38.54 -46.35 9.66
N VAL A 1081 -39.60 -45.59 9.44
CA VAL A 1081 -39.65 -44.15 9.77
C VAL A 1081 -40.89 -43.84 10.60
N ALA A 1082 -40.84 -42.78 11.39
CA ALA A 1082 -42.02 -42.25 12.07
C ALA A 1082 -42.94 -41.53 11.06
N ALA A 1083 -42.36 -40.67 10.22
CA ALA A 1083 -42.98 -39.93 9.13
C ALA A 1083 -41.92 -39.63 8.05
N TRP A 1084 -42.38 -39.41 6.82
CA TRP A 1084 -41.54 -38.86 5.75
C TRP A 1084 -42.23 -37.65 5.14
N ASN A 1085 -41.64 -36.48 5.33
CA ASN A 1085 -42.17 -35.20 4.89
C ASN A 1085 -41.34 -34.70 3.71
N ASP A 1086 -42.02 -34.38 2.62
CA ASP A 1086 -41.41 -33.79 1.43
C ASP A 1086 -42.00 -32.39 1.30
N THR A 1087 -41.15 -31.37 1.46
CA THR A 1087 -41.49 -29.95 1.38
C THR A 1087 -40.69 -29.20 0.31
N ALA A 1088 -39.56 -29.77 -0.15
CA ALA A 1088 -38.71 -29.17 -1.16
C ALA A 1088 -37.98 -30.22 -2.03
N GLY A 1089 -38.38 -30.31 -3.30
CA GLY A 1089 -37.79 -31.24 -4.27
C GLY A 1089 -38.25 -32.69 -4.05
N ASP A 1090 -38.32 -33.49 -5.11
CA ASP A 1090 -38.84 -34.86 -4.99
C ASP A 1090 -37.88 -35.76 -4.19
N ASP A 1091 -38.35 -36.28 -3.05
CA ASP A 1091 -37.61 -37.27 -2.27
C ASP A 1091 -37.62 -38.64 -2.96
N VAL A 1092 -36.45 -39.24 -3.18
CA VAL A 1092 -36.31 -40.53 -3.86
C VAL A 1092 -35.55 -41.56 -3.05
N ILE A 1093 -36.13 -42.77 -2.96
CA ILE A 1093 -35.48 -43.98 -2.45
C ILE A 1093 -35.15 -44.90 -3.62
N ALA A 1094 -33.86 -45.00 -3.95
CA ALA A 1094 -33.34 -45.82 -5.03
C ALA A 1094 -32.50 -47.00 -4.49
N ALA A 1095 -32.90 -48.23 -4.81
CA ALA A 1095 -32.13 -49.43 -4.45
C ALA A 1095 -32.42 -50.62 -5.38
N PRO A 1096 -31.53 -51.64 -5.48
CA PRO A 1096 -31.82 -52.85 -6.24
C PRO A 1096 -33.11 -53.57 -5.79
N SER A 1097 -33.40 -53.55 -4.48
CA SER A 1097 -34.68 -54.00 -3.95
C SER A 1097 -34.99 -53.37 -2.60
N VAL A 1098 -36.29 -53.20 -2.31
CA VAL A 1098 -36.80 -52.74 -1.01
C VAL A 1098 -37.71 -53.82 -0.44
N ILE A 1099 -37.21 -54.67 0.45
CA ILE A 1099 -37.92 -55.84 0.98
C ILE A 1099 -39.06 -55.43 1.93
N SER A 1100 -38.85 -54.39 2.74
CA SER A 1100 -39.92 -53.79 3.53
C SER A 1100 -39.68 -52.33 3.82
N ALA A 1101 -40.73 -51.52 3.77
CA ALA A 1101 -40.75 -50.15 4.27
C ALA A 1101 -42.01 -49.92 5.11
N SER A 1102 -41.89 -49.15 6.20
CA SER A 1102 -43.03 -48.77 7.00
C SER A 1102 -42.91 -47.38 7.61
N SER A 1103 -44.03 -46.65 7.60
CA SER A 1103 -44.19 -45.36 8.27
C SER A 1103 -45.34 -45.42 9.28
N SER A 1104 -45.16 -44.83 10.46
CA SER A 1104 -46.23 -44.66 11.45
C SER A 1104 -47.14 -43.45 11.19
N ALA A 1105 -46.83 -42.63 10.18
CA ALA A 1105 -47.61 -41.48 9.76
C ALA A 1105 -47.64 -41.41 8.22
N GLY A 1106 -47.52 -40.21 7.65
CA GLY A 1106 -47.40 -39.99 6.21
C GLY A 1106 -46.08 -40.52 5.63
N PHE A 1107 -46.07 -40.75 4.32
CA PHE A 1107 -44.89 -41.16 3.57
C PHE A 1107 -44.89 -40.51 2.18
N ALA A 1108 -44.10 -39.47 2.00
CA ALA A 1108 -44.05 -38.68 0.77
C ALA A 1108 -42.94 -39.10 -0.21
N ALA A 1109 -41.89 -39.80 0.24
CA ALA A 1109 -40.84 -40.23 -0.66
C ALA A 1109 -41.28 -41.25 -1.71
N SER A 1110 -40.79 -41.05 -2.94
CA SER A 1110 -40.95 -41.99 -4.04
C SER A 1110 -39.97 -43.16 -3.92
N ILE A 1111 -40.39 -44.37 -4.28
CA ILE A 1111 -39.58 -45.59 -4.25
C ILE A 1111 -39.36 -46.09 -5.68
N ASN A 1112 -38.09 -46.20 -6.07
CA ASN A 1112 -37.64 -46.76 -7.34
C ASN A 1112 -36.74 -47.98 -7.10
N ALA A 1113 -37.24 -49.20 -7.37
CA ALA A 1113 -36.47 -50.41 -7.10
C ALA A 1113 -36.72 -51.59 -8.05
N GLY A 1114 -35.74 -52.48 -8.22
CA GLY A 1114 -35.92 -53.69 -9.04
C GLY A 1114 -36.98 -54.66 -8.50
N PHE A 1115 -37.16 -54.68 -7.19
CA PHE A 1115 -38.21 -55.42 -6.49
C PHE A 1115 -38.71 -54.63 -5.29
N VAL A 1116 -40.02 -54.54 -5.11
CA VAL A 1116 -40.64 -53.93 -3.92
C VAL A 1116 -41.42 -54.97 -3.14
N GLY A 1117 -41.05 -55.17 -1.89
CA GLY A 1117 -41.67 -56.11 -0.98
C GLY A 1117 -42.93 -55.53 -0.31
N LYS A 1118 -42.88 -55.42 1.03
CA LYS A 1118 -44.03 -54.95 1.83
C LYS A 1118 -43.89 -53.49 2.21
N ILE A 1119 -44.79 -52.63 1.72
CA ILE A 1119 -44.90 -51.23 2.10
C ILE A 1119 -46.12 -51.03 3.00
N LYS A 1120 -45.92 -50.51 4.22
CA LYS A 1120 -46.99 -50.25 5.19
C LYS A 1120 -46.90 -48.83 5.73
N VAL A 1121 -47.76 -47.96 5.24
CA VAL A 1121 -47.89 -46.57 5.70
C VAL A 1121 -49.11 -46.49 6.60
N ALA A 1122 -49.00 -45.94 7.81
CA ALA A 1122 -50.14 -45.82 8.72
C ALA A 1122 -51.05 -44.63 8.37
N GLY A 1123 -50.52 -43.57 7.75
CA GLY A 1123 -51.26 -42.41 7.24
C GLY A 1123 -51.40 -42.40 5.72
N ARG A 1124 -51.19 -41.22 5.11
CA ARG A 1124 -51.26 -40.97 3.68
C ARG A 1124 -49.96 -41.35 2.97
N LEU A 1125 -50.07 -42.03 1.83
CA LEU A 1125 -48.95 -42.28 0.90
C LEU A 1125 -49.05 -41.27 -0.24
N ASP A 1126 -48.03 -40.43 -0.40
CA ASP A 1126 -47.95 -39.38 -1.43
C ASP A 1126 -46.83 -39.63 -2.45
N GLY A 1127 -45.84 -40.46 -2.11
CA GLY A 1127 -44.77 -40.84 -3.03
C GLY A 1127 -45.13 -41.96 -3.99
N ASP A 1128 -44.60 -41.88 -5.21
CA ASP A 1128 -44.76 -42.92 -6.24
C ASP A 1128 -44.02 -44.19 -5.83
N VAL A 1129 -44.55 -45.36 -6.21
CA VAL A 1129 -43.89 -46.66 -5.99
C VAL A 1129 -43.74 -47.36 -7.34
N ARG A 1130 -42.53 -47.36 -7.86
CA ARG A 1130 -42.17 -47.99 -9.13
C ARG A 1130 -41.23 -49.16 -8.93
N SER A 1131 -41.58 -50.29 -9.54
CA SER A 1131 -40.71 -51.44 -9.64
C SER A 1131 -40.56 -51.93 -11.07
N THR A 1132 -39.33 -52.26 -11.48
CA THR A 1132 -39.10 -52.93 -12.78
C THR A 1132 -39.54 -54.41 -12.76
N GLY A 1133 -39.74 -54.97 -11.56
CA GLY A 1133 -40.22 -56.34 -11.35
C GLY A 1133 -41.51 -56.38 -10.51
N ASN A 1134 -41.53 -57.27 -9.51
CA ASN A 1134 -42.71 -57.52 -8.69
C ASN A 1134 -42.89 -56.49 -7.58
N ILE A 1135 -44.15 -56.23 -7.23
CA ILE A 1135 -44.56 -55.54 -6.00
C ILE A 1135 -45.38 -56.52 -5.14
N ASP A 1136 -44.90 -56.85 -3.94
CA ASP A 1136 -45.58 -57.80 -3.05
C ASP A 1136 -46.84 -57.18 -2.43
N SER A 1137 -46.71 -56.20 -1.55
CA SER A 1137 -47.91 -55.60 -0.96
C SER A 1137 -47.72 -54.16 -0.55
N ILE A 1138 -48.66 -53.30 -0.91
CA ILE A 1138 -48.73 -51.92 -0.45
C ILE A 1138 -50.01 -51.72 0.36
N SER A 1139 -49.90 -51.08 1.52
CA SER A 1139 -51.06 -50.64 2.29
C SER A 1139 -50.85 -49.28 2.94
N ALA A 1140 -51.78 -48.37 2.72
CA ALA A 1140 -51.85 -47.06 3.39
C ALA A 1140 -53.25 -46.79 3.92
N ASP A 1141 -53.41 -45.75 4.75
CA ASP A 1141 -54.75 -45.33 5.16
C ASP A 1141 -55.46 -44.63 4.01
N THR A 1142 -54.77 -43.68 3.39
CA THR A 1142 -55.19 -43.00 2.15
C THR A 1142 -54.04 -42.96 1.15
N PHE A 1143 -54.37 -42.83 -0.13
CA PHE A 1143 -53.44 -42.55 -1.21
C PHE A 1143 -53.64 -41.14 -1.73
N GLY A 1144 -52.53 -40.48 -2.05
CA GLY A 1144 -52.45 -39.09 -2.40
C GLY A 1144 -52.03 -38.83 -3.82
N ASP A 1145 -52.77 -39.39 -4.78
CA ASP A 1145 -52.51 -39.22 -6.22
C ASP A 1145 -51.21 -39.91 -6.68
N VAL A 1146 -50.96 -41.10 -6.15
CA VAL A 1146 -49.72 -41.86 -6.36
C VAL A 1146 -49.77 -42.80 -7.55
N ARG A 1147 -48.60 -43.09 -8.12
CA ARG A 1147 -48.41 -44.14 -9.13
C ARG A 1147 -47.82 -45.38 -8.48
N ILE A 1148 -48.54 -46.50 -8.54
CA ILE A 1148 -48.08 -47.81 -8.06
C ILE A 1148 -47.91 -48.72 -9.27
N PHE A 1149 -46.69 -48.78 -9.79
CA PHE A 1149 -46.37 -49.44 -11.06
C PHE A 1149 -45.39 -50.61 -10.85
N ALA A 1150 -45.81 -51.82 -11.26
CA ALA A 1150 -44.96 -53.01 -11.28
C ALA A 1150 -44.74 -53.48 -12.72
N GLY A 1151 -43.50 -53.47 -13.18
CA GLY A 1151 -43.12 -53.88 -14.53
C GLY A 1151 -43.54 -52.93 -15.64
N VAL A 1152 -43.85 -51.67 -15.33
CA VAL A 1152 -44.20 -50.62 -16.30
C VAL A 1152 -42.93 -49.94 -16.83
N VAL A 1153 -42.91 -49.55 -18.10
CA VAL A 1153 -41.79 -48.80 -18.71
C VAL A 1153 -41.62 -47.45 -18.01
N SER A 1154 -40.37 -47.03 -17.74
CA SER A 1154 -40.08 -45.81 -16.96
C SER A 1154 -40.61 -44.51 -17.57
N ALA A 1155 -40.77 -44.46 -18.90
CA ALA A 1155 -41.32 -43.30 -19.61
C ALA A 1155 -42.84 -43.15 -19.45
N VAL A 1156 -43.55 -44.19 -18.99
CA VAL A 1156 -45.00 -44.18 -18.84
C VAL A 1156 -45.36 -43.59 -17.47
N ASN A 1157 -46.13 -42.50 -17.50
CA ASN A 1157 -46.58 -41.76 -16.32
C ASN A 1157 -48.11 -41.79 -16.12
N ASP A 1158 -48.85 -42.25 -17.13
CA ASP A 1158 -50.30 -42.43 -17.11
C ASP A 1158 -50.66 -43.92 -16.97
N LEU A 1159 -51.97 -44.24 -16.96
CA LEU A 1159 -52.41 -45.63 -16.99
C LEU A 1159 -52.03 -46.29 -18.33
N PRO A 1160 -51.28 -47.42 -18.30
CA PRO A 1160 -50.99 -48.20 -19.51
C PRO A 1160 -52.21 -48.43 -20.39
N ASP A 1161 -52.02 -48.31 -21.70
CA ASP A 1161 -53.07 -48.46 -22.71
C ASP A 1161 -52.68 -49.39 -23.87
N ALA A 1162 -51.41 -49.80 -23.94
CA ALA A 1162 -50.92 -50.81 -24.86
C ALA A 1162 -49.98 -51.81 -24.15
N PRO A 1163 -49.86 -53.06 -24.64
CA PRO A 1163 -48.97 -54.06 -24.06
C PRO A 1163 -47.50 -53.61 -23.98
N ASP A 1164 -47.06 -52.74 -24.90
CA ASP A 1164 -45.69 -52.20 -24.95
C ASP A 1164 -45.37 -51.24 -23.78
N ASP A 1165 -46.38 -50.79 -23.04
CA ASP A 1165 -46.21 -49.99 -21.82
C ASP A 1165 -45.69 -50.83 -20.64
N PHE A 1166 -45.72 -52.16 -20.73
CA PHE A 1166 -45.17 -53.08 -19.74
C PHE A 1166 -43.78 -53.58 -20.12
N ALA A 1167 -42.76 -53.10 -19.40
CA ALA A 1167 -41.38 -53.57 -19.53
C ALA A 1167 -41.18 -55.03 -19.08
N SER A 1168 -42.03 -55.55 -18.20
CA SER A 1168 -41.95 -56.94 -17.71
C SER A 1168 -43.33 -57.56 -17.62
N LEU A 1169 -43.71 -58.35 -18.64
CA LEU A 1169 -44.99 -59.08 -18.72
C LEU A 1169 -45.18 -60.13 -17.62
N SER A 1170 -44.14 -60.44 -16.85
CA SER A 1170 -44.19 -61.39 -15.73
C SER A 1170 -44.36 -60.70 -14.36
N ALA A 1171 -44.36 -59.37 -14.33
CA ALA A 1171 -44.48 -58.61 -13.09
C ALA A 1171 -45.86 -58.79 -12.44
N VAL A 1172 -45.83 -59.02 -11.13
CA VAL A 1172 -47.02 -59.24 -10.31
C VAL A 1172 -47.09 -58.19 -9.22
N LEU A 1173 -48.25 -57.55 -9.11
CA LEU A 1173 -48.69 -56.79 -7.96
C LEU A 1173 -49.56 -57.68 -7.07
N LYS A 1174 -49.03 -58.23 -5.96
CA LYS A 1174 -49.80 -59.24 -5.18
C LYS A 1174 -50.93 -58.62 -4.36
N SER A 1175 -50.76 -57.42 -3.81
CA SER A 1175 -51.84 -56.74 -3.08
C SER A 1175 -51.64 -55.23 -2.97
N VAL A 1176 -52.67 -54.46 -3.23
CA VAL A 1176 -52.77 -53.04 -2.84
C VAL A 1176 -54.00 -52.84 -1.97
N VAL A 1177 -53.86 -52.13 -0.84
CA VAL A 1177 -54.94 -51.92 0.12
C VAL A 1177 -54.95 -50.48 0.67
N VAL A 1178 -55.95 -49.71 0.25
CA VAL A 1178 -56.40 -48.49 0.96
C VAL A 1178 -57.29 -48.94 2.12
N ARG A 1179 -56.92 -48.55 3.35
CA ARG A 1179 -57.61 -48.99 4.57
C ARG A 1179 -58.77 -48.09 4.97
N SER A 1180 -58.66 -46.79 4.71
CA SER A 1180 -59.73 -45.84 5.00
C SER A 1180 -60.94 -46.10 4.10
N LYS A 1181 -62.12 -45.86 4.67
CA LYS A 1181 -63.42 -45.90 3.98
C LYS A 1181 -64.00 -44.50 3.76
N ALA A 1182 -63.24 -43.46 4.09
CA ALA A 1182 -63.65 -42.10 3.82
C ALA A 1182 -63.71 -41.88 2.29
N GLY A 1183 -64.68 -41.09 1.83
CA GLY A 1183 -64.76 -40.71 0.42
C GLY A 1183 -63.49 -39.96 0.00
N GLY A 1184 -62.87 -40.39 -1.10
CA GLY A 1184 -61.63 -39.79 -1.62
C GLY A 1184 -60.35 -40.42 -1.07
N ALA A 1185 -60.44 -41.50 -0.29
CA ALA A 1185 -59.29 -42.18 0.30
C ALA A 1185 -58.31 -42.76 -0.74
N PHE A 1186 -58.74 -42.96 -1.98
CA PHE A 1186 -57.89 -43.45 -3.07
C PHE A 1186 -57.12 -42.34 -3.81
N GLY A 1187 -57.51 -41.07 -3.62
CA GLY A 1187 -57.05 -39.97 -4.48
C GLY A 1187 -57.29 -40.27 -5.97
N ARG A 1188 -56.50 -39.62 -6.82
CA ARG A 1188 -56.41 -39.79 -8.28
C ARG A 1188 -55.32 -40.79 -8.66
N SER A 1189 -55.11 -41.81 -7.83
CA SER A 1189 -53.97 -42.72 -7.95
C SER A 1189 -54.07 -43.64 -9.17
N LEU A 1190 -52.90 -44.02 -9.71
CA LEU A 1190 -52.75 -44.92 -10.85
C LEU A 1190 -52.09 -46.21 -10.38
N ILE A 1191 -52.73 -47.36 -10.59
CA ILE A 1191 -52.17 -48.67 -10.22
C ILE A 1191 -52.03 -49.51 -11.48
N ALA A 1192 -50.81 -49.97 -11.78
CA ALA A 1192 -50.58 -50.77 -12.97
C ALA A 1192 -49.60 -51.92 -12.76
N ALA A 1193 -49.94 -53.08 -13.30
CA ALA A 1193 -49.07 -54.25 -13.41
C ALA A 1193 -49.69 -55.24 -14.39
N PRO A 1194 -48.92 -56.04 -15.13
CA PRO A 1194 -49.47 -57.11 -15.98
C PRO A 1194 -50.41 -58.03 -15.20
N VAL A 1195 -50.05 -58.38 -13.96
CA VAL A 1195 -50.92 -59.18 -13.09
C VAL A 1195 -51.19 -58.46 -11.76
N ILE A 1196 -52.44 -58.09 -11.53
CA ILE A 1196 -52.94 -57.57 -10.25
C ILE A 1196 -53.72 -58.68 -9.52
N ARG A 1197 -53.17 -59.22 -8.43
CA ARG A 1197 -53.86 -60.29 -7.67
C ARG A 1197 -54.98 -59.76 -6.77
N LYS A 1198 -54.77 -58.59 -6.16
CA LYS A 1198 -55.73 -57.98 -5.23
C LYS A 1198 -55.56 -56.48 -5.18
N ALA A 1199 -56.64 -55.74 -5.44
CA ALA A 1199 -56.74 -54.32 -5.16
C ALA A 1199 -57.94 -54.05 -4.25
N VAL A 1200 -57.71 -53.37 -3.14
CA VAL A 1200 -58.75 -52.82 -2.26
C VAL A 1200 -58.57 -51.31 -2.29
N ILE A 1201 -59.49 -50.60 -2.94
CA ILE A 1201 -59.32 -49.18 -3.31
C ILE A 1201 -60.06 -48.22 -2.36
N GLY A 1202 -60.74 -48.73 -1.32
CA GLY A 1202 -61.53 -47.89 -0.42
C GLY A 1202 -62.77 -47.30 -1.10
N ASP A 1203 -63.15 -46.08 -0.72
CA ASP A 1203 -64.23 -45.31 -1.36
C ASP A 1203 -63.63 -44.20 -2.24
N VAL A 1204 -63.89 -44.28 -3.54
CA VAL A 1204 -63.36 -43.37 -4.56
C VAL A 1204 -64.40 -42.29 -4.86
N VAL A 1205 -63.95 -41.04 -4.92
CA VAL A 1205 -64.77 -39.92 -5.43
C VAL A 1205 -64.28 -39.60 -6.83
N SER A 1206 -65.16 -39.77 -7.82
CA SER A 1206 -64.90 -39.44 -9.22
C SER A 1206 -65.76 -38.27 -9.65
N VAL A 1207 -65.13 -37.22 -10.19
CA VAL A 1207 -65.78 -35.97 -10.61
C VAL A 1207 -65.60 -35.84 -12.13
N ALA A 1208 -66.68 -35.55 -12.85
CA ALA A 1208 -66.64 -35.41 -14.30
C ALA A 1208 -65.68 -34.27 -14.74
N GLY A 1209 -64.85 -34.53 -15.75
CA GLY A 1209 -63.87 -33.57 -16.28
C GLY A 1209 -62.50 -33.58 -15.58
N ALA A 1210 -62.29 -34.48 -14.62
CA ALA A 1210 -60.98 -34.79 -14.08
C ALA A 1210 -60.17 -35.69 -15.04
N PRO A 1211 -58.82 -35.64 -15.06
CA PRO A 1211 -58.01 -36.66 -15.75
C PRO A 1211 -58.34 -38.09 -15.31
N VAL A 1212 -58.17 -39.05 -16.23
CA VAL A 1212 -58.45 -40.47 -15.99
C VAL A 1212 -57.50 -41.05 -14.95
N PHE A 1213 -58.03 -41.85 -14.01
CA PHE A 1213 -57.26 -42.55 -13.00
C PHE A 1213 -57.87 -43.92 -12.66
N GLY A 1214 -57.16 -44.76 -11.90
CA GLY A 1214 -57.64 -46.10 -11.57
C GLY A 1214 -56.60 -47.20 -11.77
N LEU A 1215 -56.97 -48.26 -12.48
CA LEU A 1215 -56.16 -49.48 -12.58
C LEU A 1215 -55.98 -49.95 -14.03
N ALA A 1216 -54.79 -50.45 -14.36
CA ALA A 1216 -54.49 -51.12 -15.64
C ALA A 1216 -53.73 -52.44 -15.43
N ALA A 1217 -54.13 -53.50 -16.12
CA ALA A 1217 -53.47 -54.81 -16.05
C ALA A 1217 -53.78 -55.69 -17.26
N ASP A 1218 -53.04 -56.76 -17.49
CA ASP A 1218 -53.49 -57.82 -18.42
C ASP A 1218 -54.51 -58.72 -17.71
N VAL A 1219 -54.25 -59.01 -16.42
CA VAL A 1219 -55.09 -59.87 -15.59
C VAL A 1219 -55.28 -59.27 -14.20
N ALA A 1220 -56.54 -59.06 -13.80
CA ALA A 1220 -56.92 -58.58 -12.46
C ALA A 1220 -57.81 -59.58 -11.71
N LYS A 1221 -57.24 -60.27 -10.71
CA LYS A 1221 -57.95 -61.36 -9.99
C LYS A 1221 -59.02 -60.89 -9.01
N SER A 1222 -58.85 -59.75 -8.36
CA SER A 1222 -59.85 -59.22 -7.42
C SER A 1222 -59.69 -57.72 -7.23
N ILE A 1223 -60.74 -56.96 -7.51
CA ILE A 1223 -60.82 -55.53 -7.21
C ILE A 1223 -62.05 -55.28 -6.32
N LYS A 1224 -61.84 -54.59 -5.18
CA LYS A 1224 -62.90 -54.30 -4.20
C LYS A 1224 -62.85 -52.84 -3.74
N GLY A 1225 -64.01 -52.20 -3.65
CA GLY A 1225 -64.15 -50.84 -3.13
C GLY A 1225 -65.53 -50.26 -3.42
N SER A 1226 -65.60 -48.94 -3.55
CA SER A 1226 -66.74 -48.24 -4.11
C SER A 1226 -66.30 -47.01 -4.90
N VAL A 1227 -67.11 -46.60 -5.87
CA VAL A 1227 -66.92 -45.35 -6.64
C VAL A 1227 -68.20 -44.54 -6.55
N ASN A 1228 -68.12 -43.31 -6.05
CA ASN A 1228 -69.27 -42.44 -5.79
C ASN A 1228 -70.39 -43.17 -5.01
N GLY A 1229 -70.01 -43.97 -4.00
CA GLY A 1229 -70.93 -44.76 -3.18
C GLY A 1229 -71.44 -46.06 -3.81
N VAL A 1230 -71.09 -46.36 -5.07
CA VAL A 1230 -71.48 -47.61 -5.75
C VAL A 1230 -70.44 -48.69 -5.50
N ALA A 1231 -70.85 -49.83 -4.93
CA ALA A 1231 -69.94 -50.92 -4.60
C ALA A 1231 -69.29 -51.55 -5.85
N LEU A 1232 -67.97 -51.72 -5.81
CA LEU A 1232 -67.16 -52.40 -6.81
C LEU A 1232 -66.69 -53.75 -6.26
N LYS A 1233 -67.05 -54.85 -6.93
CA LYS A 1233 -66.64 -56.23 -6.57
C LYS A 1233 -66.34 -57.02 -7.84
N LEU A 1234 -65.17 -56.79 -8.41
CA LEU A 1234 -64.71 -57.45 -9.63
C LEU A 1234 -63.83 -58.65 -9.27
N LYS A 1235 -63.91 -59.71 -10.07
CA LYS A 1235 -63.13 -60.95 -9.89
C LYS A 1235 -62.74 -61.51 -11.24
N ASP A 1236 -61.53 -62.06 -11.28
CA ASP A 1236 -61.01 -62.84 -12.41
C ASP A 1236 -61.21 -62.15 -13.77
N LEU A 1237 -60.89 -60.85 -13.85
CA LEU A 1237 -60.90 -60.10 -15.11
C LEU A 1237 -59.66 -60.48 -15.93
N ASP A 1238 -59.86 -60.89 -17.17
CA ASP A 1238 -58.80 -61.31 -18.10
C ASP A 1238 -59.11 -61.04 -19.59
N ASP A 1239 -60.15 -60.27 -19.91
CA ASP A 1239 -60.52 -59.90 -21.27
C ASP A 1239 -60.62 -58.36 -21.43
N VAL A 1240 -60.11 -57.80 -22.53
CA VAL A 1240 -60.19 -56.36 -22.85
C VAL A 1240 -61.62 -55.80 -22.85
N THR A 1241 -62.63 -56.65 -22.98
CA THR A 1241 -64.06 -56.28 -22.86
C THR A 1241 -64.57 -56.12 -21.43
N ASP A 1242 -63.80 -56.53 -20.41
CA ASP A 1242 -64.12 -56.38 -18.98
C ASP A 1242 -63.91 -54.96 -18.43
N LEU A 1243 -63.82 -53.96 -19.33
CA LEU A 1243 -63.62 -52.55 -18.98
C LEU A 1243 -64.68 -52.06 -17.99
N VAL A 1244 -64.23 -51.49 -16.87
CA VAL A 1244 -65.13 -50.79 -15.94
C VAL A 1244 -64.85 -49.31 -15.99
N ASP A 1245 -65.79 -48.58 -16.57
CA ASP A 1245 -65.84 -47.11 -16.59
C ASP A 1245 -66.90 -46.63 -15.59
N ARG A 1246 -66.46 -45.81 -14.63
CA ARG A 1246 -67.33 -45.17 -13.62
C ARG A 1246 -67.01 -43.68 -13.50
N GLY A 1247 -67.11 -42.97 -14.61
CA GLY A 1247 -66.73 -41.56 -14.72
C GLY A 1247 -65.25 -41.48 -15.10
N GLU A 1248 -64.46 -40.68 -14.41
CA GLU A 1248 -63.01 -40.58 -14.68
C GLU A 1248 -62.21 -41.72 -14.01
N PHE A 1249 -62.89 -42.60 -13.26
CA PHE A 1249 -62.27 -43.80 -12.70
C PHE A 1249 -62.44 -44.98 -13.66
N VAL A 1250 -61.32 -45.61 -14.04
CA VAL A 1250 -61.27 -46.70 -15.01
C VAL A 1250 -60.53 -47.92 -14.45
N VAL A 1251 -61.06 -49.11 -14.72
CA VAL A 1251 -60.31 -50.37 -14.68
C VAL A 1251 -60.14 -50.85 -16.12
N ARG A 1252 -58.91 -50.76 -16.64
CA ARG A 1252 -58.55 -51.13 -18.01
C ARG A 1252 -57.83 -52.47 -18.02
N LEU A 1253 -58.22 -53.34 -18.94
CA LEU A 1253 -57.39 -54.48 -19.33
C LEU A 1253 -56.70 -54.19 -20.66
N VAL A 1254 -55.40 -54.54 -20.75
CA VAL A 1254 -54.49 -54.15 -21.83
C VAL A 1254 -54.06 -55.35 -22.67
#